data_AF-A0A3D8QQ69-F1
#
_entry.id   AF-A0A3D8QQ69-F1
#
_cell.length_a   1.000
_cell.length_b   1.000
_cell.length_c   1.000
_cell.angle_alpha   90.00
_cell.angle_beta   90.00
_cell.angle_gamma   90.00
#
_symmetry.space_group_name_H-M   'P 1'
#
loop_
_entity.id
_entity.type
_entity.pdbx_description
1 polymer ?
#
loop_
_entity_poly.entity_id
_entity_poly.type
_entity_poly.pdbx_seq_one_letter_code
_entity_poly.pdbx_strand_id
1 'polypeptide(L)'
;MSSPAKRRKLNSNTKNPVVPARGLDYFFSKQNQKLSSTPSEAVSQDLKPDHSESLTDEELARKLQTEWNQDAAYESPVPEANVGEDPNTTNANSEEQYNFSGNEEHPSISIEDDGLRTDAESKVTKEKGGTTKMFFTLKDRNTLSLQSAGTAEDAISSNIPFDESPLTFDPLKYVPDLQQSWATEGGHASYALLTRCFVLVNSTQSRIKIVDTLVNLLRVIIEGDPSSLLPTVWLATNSISPPYISLELGLGGSAISKALKNVCGLDGRSLKTLYDKHGDAGDVAFEAKKRQSFTLRKPRPLSIIGVYQSLVKIASIQGTGSNEQKQRVVDRLLQDARGAEESRYIVRTLCQHLRIGAVKTTMLIALSRAFLLSRPHGADFPLKSQKDLAALKKESLAEIWSKAEEIVKACFAKRPNYNDLIPVLLEIGVCDELLVRCGLALHIPLRPMLGSITRDLSEMLTKLQGRDFSCEYKYDGQRAQVHCDDKGKVSIFSRHLEVMTDKYPDLVALMPKIRGEGVGSFIMEGEVVAVDQNTGELKTFQTLTNRARKDVAIGSIKVEVCLFAFDLMYLNGEPLLDRPFRERRSLLRSLFTEVPRQFTWVKSIDATSQDSETVLEFFKGATDIKCEGIMVKILDNIANKSLITEDFTEIELVSEAPTTTKGGKSKTNSTEKKTRRKALLSTYEPDKRLDSWLKVKKDYSTTFDTLDLIPIAGWHGQGRKSQWWSPILLAVRNEETGSLEAVCKCISGFTDTFYKANKEYYAEDGPNVLGGKPGYVEYDGGYPDVWFEPKEVWEMAFADITLSPVYKAAIGLVSDERGLSLRFPRFLKKRDDKSMEEASTNEFLAGLWRKQEEKAPQQQSEKQEVEDEDE
;
A
#
# COMPACT_ATOMS: atom_id res chain seq x y z
N MET A 1 -35.56 -52.81 28.22
CA MET A 1 -36.84 -52.54 28.93
C MET A 1 -37.86 -51.99 27.95
N SER A 2 -39.13 -51.89 28.36
CA SER A 2 -40.31 -51.66 27.51
C SER A 2 -40.63 -50.18 27.23
N SER A 3 -41.45 -49.94 26.20
CA SER A 3 -42.06 -48.65 25.84
C SER A 3 -43.14 -48.22 26.87
N PRO A 4 -43.63 -46.95 26.85
CA PRO A 4 -44.88 -46.75 26.09
C PRO A 4 -45.03 -45.42 25.33
N ALA A 5 -45.54 -45.58 24.11
CA ALA A 5 -46.11 -44.62 23.17
C ALA A 5 -47.01 -43.47 23.70
N LYS A 6 -47.21 -42.46 22.83
CA LYS A 6 -48.53 -41.87 22.59
C LYS A 6 -48.84 -41.81 21.08
N ARG A 7 -50.08 -42.14 20.72
CA ARG A 7 -50.59 -42.37 19.36
C ARG A 7 -51.92 -41.60 19.20
N ARG A 8 -52.47 -41.57 17.97
CA ARG A 8 -53.76 -40.96 17.52
C ARG A 8 -53.71 -39.45 17.22
N LYS A 9 -54.44 -38.94 16.21
CA LYS A 9 -55.51 -39.54 15.38
C LYS A 9 -55.26 -39.26 13.87
N LEU A 10 -55.48 -40.26 13.01
CA LEU A 10 -56.02 -40.04 11.67
C LEU A 10 -57.55 -40.17 11.73
N ASN A 11 -58.25 -39.55 10.77
CA ASN A 11 -59.58 -39.97 10.31
C ASN A 11 -59.64 -39.84 8.78
N SER A 12 -59.90 -40.95 8.09
CA SER A 12 -60.48 -40.97 6.74
C SER A 12 -62.02 -40.77 6.87
N ASN A 13 -62.85 -40.64 5.83
CA ASN A 13 -62.74 -41.03 4.42
C ASN A 13 -63.75 -40.22 3.55
N THR A 14 -63.93 -40.60 2.27
CA THR A 14 -64.88 -40.08 1.24
C THR A 14 -64.47 -38.75 0.59
N LYS A 15 -64.49 -38.59 -0.76
CA LYS A 15 -64.84 -39.48 -1.91
C LYS A 15 -63.93 -39.12 -3.11
N ASN A 16 -63.51 -40.11 -3.91
CA ASN A 16 -62.89 -39.89 -5.25
C ASN A 16 -63.97 -39.81 -6.35
N PRO A 17 -63.69 -39.19 -7.52
CA PRO A 17 -63.23 -40.00 -8.66
C PRO A 17 -62.15 -39.36 -9.58
N VAL A 18 -61.21 -40.22 -10.04
CA VAL A 18 -60.61 -40.31 -11.40
C VAL A 18 -60.13 -39.04 -12.16
N VAL A 19 -58.79 -38.87 -12.24
CA VAL A 19 -57.88 -38.73 -13.43
C VAL A 19 -58.36 -37.90 -14.66
N PRO A 20 -57.52 -37.05 -15.37
CA PRO A 20 -56.04 -37.01 -15.46
C PRO A 20 -55.39 -35.60 -15.27
N ALA A 21 -54.07 -35.49 -15.51
CA ALA A 21 -53.27 -34.27 -15.39
C ALA A 21 -53.19 -33.39 -16.67
N ARG A 22 -53.19 -32.07 -16.45
CA ARG A 22 -52.77 -30.92 -17.33
C ARG A 22 -52.38 -29.77 -16.37
N GLY A 23 -51.61 -28.74 -16.70
CA GLY A 23 -50.91 -28.29 -17.92
C GLY A 23 -50.54 -26.81 -17.71
N LEU A 24 -49.40 -26.33 -18.21
CA LEU A 24 -48.86 -25.00 -17.84
C LEU A 24 -49.69 -23.80 -18.37
N ASP A 25 -50.54 -24.01 -19.37
CA ASP A 25 -51.28 -22.96 -20.09
C ASP A 25 -52.27 -22.17 -19.23
N TYR A 26 -52.68 -22.69 -18.06
CA TYR A 26 -53.60 -21.98 -17.18
C TYR A 26 -53.00 -20.70 -16.61
N PHE A 27 -51.69 -20.64 -16.39
CA PHE A 27 -51.02 -19.50 -15.73
C PHE A 27 -50.84 -18.28 -16.64
N PHE A 28 -50.62 -18.47 -17.94
CA PHE A 28 -50.44 -17.37 -18.91
C PHE A 28 -51.77 -16.74 -19.37
N SER A 29 -52.90 -17.35 -19.05
CA SER A 29 -54.24 -16.95 -19.52
C SER A 29 -54.71 -15.55 -19.07
N LYS A 30 -54.02 -14.89 -18.13
CA LYS A 30 -54.53 -13.71 -17.43
C LYS A 30 -53.91 -12.35 -17.82
N GLN A 31 -52.98 -12.31 -18.79
CA GLN A 31 -52.30 -11.07 -19.19
C GLN A 31 -52.69 -10.53 -20.58
N ASN A 32 -53.23 -11.37 -21.47
CA ASN A 32 -53.55 -11.00 -22.86
C ASN A 32 -54.98 -10.48 -23.10
N GLN A 33 -55.72 -10.04 -22.07
CA GLN A 33 -57.03 -9.41 -22.23
C GLN A 33 -56.99 -7.88 -22.01
N LYS A 34 -56.28 -7.19 -22.91
CA LYS A 34 -56.49 -5.76 -23.25
C LYS A 34 -55.60 -5.35 -24.44
N LEU A 35 -56.07 -5.60 -25.67
CA LEU A 35 -55.94 -4.73 -26.86
C LEU A 35 -56.34 -5.45 -28.17
N SER A 36 -57.52 -5.08 -28.67
CA SER A 36 -57.98 -5.12 -30.07
C SER A 36 -58.93 -3.93 -30.24
N SER A 37 -59.21 -3.36 -31.43
CA SER A 37 -59.09 -3.86 -32.80
C SER A 37 -58.90 -2.74 -33.85
N THR A 38 -58.39 -3.09 -35.04
CA THR A 38 -58.51 -2.38 -36.34
C THR A 38 -59.89 -2.65 -37.02
N PRO A 39 -60.22 -2.21 -38.26
CA PRO A 39 -59.53 -1.35 -39.28
C PRO A 39 -60.44 -0.12 -39.67
N SER A 40 -60.55 0.53 -40.85
CA SER A 40 -59.92 0.56 -42.22
C SER A 40 -60.31 1.88 -42.97
N GLU A 41 -59.71 2.15 -44.15
CA GLU A 41 -60.16 3.06 -45.25
C GLU A 41 -60.10 4.61 -45.07
N ALA A 42 -59.67 5.43 -46.05
CA ALA A 42 -59.01 5.20 -47.35
C ALA A 42 -58.39 6.50 -47.98
N VAL A 43 -57.75 6.38 -49.15
CA VAL A 43 -57.44 7.42 -50.18
C VAL A 43 -56.07 8.18 -50.14
N SER A 44 -55.16 7.70 -50.99
CA SER A 44 -54.31 8.40 -52.00
C SER A 44 -53.28 9.52 -51.72
N GLN A 45 -52.07 9.24 -52.25
CA GLN A 45 -51.12 10.09 -53.03
C GLN A 45 -49.96 10.89 -52.40
N ASP A 46 -48.75 10.44 -52.78
CA ASP A 46 -47.56 11.16 -53.23
C ASP A 46 -46.88 12.25 -52.36
N LEU A 47 -45.68 11.91 -51.84
CA LEU A 47 -44.41 12.44 -52.37
C LEU A 47 -43.19 11.57 -51.94
N LYS A 48 -41.99 11.87 -52.45
CA LYS A 48 -40.77 11.04 -52.35
C LYS A 48 -39.72 11.58 -51.34
N PRO A 49 -38.65 10.83 -51.00
CA PRO A 49 -37.94 10.94 -49.72
C PRO A 49 -36.76 11.91 -49.75
N ASP A 50 -36.14 12.09 -48.57
CA ASP A 50 -34.73 12.51 -48.48
C ASP A 50 -33.97 11.71 -47.39
N HIS A 51 -32.65 11.81 -47.40
CA HIS A 51 -31.73 10.92 -46.68
C HIS A 51 -31.50 11.27 -45.20
N SER A 52 -31.23 10.24 -44.38
CA SER A 52 -30.55 10.39 -43.09
C SER A 52 -29.12 9.87 -43.20
N GLU A 53 -28.15 10.78 -43.29
CA GLU A 53 -26.72 10.43 -43.32
C GLU A 53 -26.22 9.94 -41.94
N SER A 54 -25.30 8.97 -41.96
CA SER A 54 -24.61 8.49 -40.76
C SER A 54 -23.47 9.44 -40.39
N LEU A 55 -23.72 10.32 -39.41
CA LEU A 55 -22.72 11.22 -38.82
C LEU A 55 -21.48 10.45 -38.32
N THR A 56 -20.31 11.09 -38.39
CA THR A 56 -19.03 10.49 -37.99
C THR A 56 -18.76 10.62 -36.49
N ASP A 57 -17.91 9.73 -35.95
CA ASP A 57 -17.62 9.66 -34.51
C ASP A 57 -17.09 10.99 -33.92
N GLU A 58 -16.35 11.80 -34.68
CA GLU A 58 -15.86 13.10 -34.21
C GLU A 58 -17.01 14.13 -34.06
N GLU A 59 -18.01 14.08 -34.93
CA GLU A 59 -19.19 14.95 -34.87
C GLU A 59 -20.12 14.55 -33.72
N LEU A 60 -20.29 13.24 -33.50
CA LEU A 60 -21.00 12.71 -32.35
C LEU A 60 -20.32 13.09 -31.04
N ALA A 61 -18.99 13.02 -30.97
CA ALA A 61 -18.21 13.46 -29.81
C ALA A 61 -18.37 14.97 -29.53
N ARG A 62 -18.39 15.83 -30.56
CA ARG A 62 -18.68 17.27 -30.39
C ARG A 62 -20.10 17.52 -29.91
N LYS A 63 -21.08 16.74 -30.38
CA LYS A 63 -22.48 16.88 -29.95
C LYS A 63 -22.64 16.53 -28.47
N LEU A 64 -22.11 15.39 -28.03
CA LEU A 64 -22.06 14.98 -26.62
C LEU A 64 -21.32 15.98 -25.73
N GLN A 65 -20.21 16.54 -26.21
CA GLN A 65 -19.48 17.60 -25.50
C GLN A 65 -20.29 18.90 -25.36
N THR A 66 -21.20 19.17 -26.29
CA THR A 66 -22.10 20.34 -26.27
C THR A 66 -23.27 20.12 -25.31
N GLU A 67 -23.85 18.91 -25.31
CA GLU A 67 -24.89 18.50 -24.34
C GLU A 67 -24.34 18.55 -22.90
N TRP A 68 -23.14 18.03 -22.64
CA TRP A 68 -22.49 18.14 -21.32
C TRP A 68 -22.26 19.60 -20.87
N ASN A 69 -21.96 20.49 -21.80
CA ASN A 69 -21.79 21.92 -21.52
C ASN A 69 -23.14 22.63 -21.27
N GLN A 70 -24.27 22.08 -21.75
CA GLN A 70 -25.61 22.56 -21.42
C GLN A 70 -26.08 22.04 -20.06
N ASP A 71 -25.88 20.76 -19.74
CA ASP A 71 -26.22 20.19 -18.42
C ASP A 71 -25.49 20.94 -17.29
N ALA A 72 -24.22 21.29 -17.50
CA ALA A 72 -23.43 22.10 -16.57
C ALA A 72 -23.95 23.54 -16.36
N ALA A 73 -24.94 23.99 -17.14
CA ALA A 73 -25.59 25.30 -17.01
C ALA A 73 -27.00 25.22 -16.38
N TYR A 74 -27.50 24.04 -16.03
CA TYR A 74 -28.89 23.82 -15.57
C TYR A 74 -29.06 23.54 -14.06
N GLU A 75 -28.00 23.52 -13.24
CA GLU A 75 -28.13 23.54 -11.77
C GLU A 75 -28.29 24.98 -11.23
N SER A 76 -29.54 25.38 -10.98
CA SER A 76 -29.94 26.77 -10.71
C SER A 76 -29.69 27.28 -9.27
N PRO A 77 -29.32 28.56 -9.10
CA PRO A 77 -29.57 29.32 -7.87
C PRO A 77 -31.02 29.87 -7.82
N VAL A 78 -31.53 30.19 -6.63
CA VAL A 78 -32.84 30.86 -6.40
C VAL A 78 -32.91 31.47 -4.99
N PRO A 79 -33.76 32.48 -4.71
CA PRO A 79 -34.46 33.41 -5.62
C PRO A 79 -34.31 34.91 -5.23
N GLU A 80 -34.66 35.82 -6.16
CA GLU A 80 -35.03 37.22 -5.86
C GLU A 80 -36.39 37.58 -6.50
N ALA A 81 -37.08 38.59 -5.96
CA ALA A 81 -38.33 39.18 -6.48
C ALA A 81 -38.52 40.57 -5.81
N ASN A 82 -38.66 41.72 -6.48
CA ASN A 82 -39.58 42.02 -7.59
C ASN A 82 -39.20 43.32 -8.34
N VAL A 83 -39.38 43.29 -9.67
CA VAL A 83 -39.96 44.31 -10.58
C VAL A 83 -39.78 45.82 -10.27
N GLY A 84 -39.17 46.53 -11.24
CA GLY A 84 -39.31 47.99 -11.43
C GLY A 84 -38.57 48.46 -12.69
N GLU A 85 -39.28 49.01 -13.67
CA GLU A 85 -38.74 49.48 -14.97
C GLU A 85 -38.48 51.00 -14.94
N ASP A 86 -37.31 51.47 -15.42
CA ASP A 86 -37.17 52.37 -16.60
C ASP A 86 -35.69 52.83 -16.81
N PRO A 87 -35.28 53.28 -18.02
CA PRO A 87 -33.89 53.64 -18.34
C PRO A 87 -33.65 55.14 -18.65
N ASN A 88 -32.51 55.72 -18.23
CA ASN A 88 -31.65 56.60 -19.07
C ASN A 88 -30.39 57.26 -18.40
N THR A 89 -29.44 57.68 -19.26
CA THR A 89 -28.52 58.85 -19.17
C THR A 89 -27.45 59.04 -18.06
N THR A 90 -26.18 58.79 -18.44
CA THR A 90 -25.00 59.71 -18.46
C THR A 90 -24.44 60.47 -17.22
N ASN A 91 -23.10 60.37 -17.10
CA ASN A 91 -22.09 61.43 -16.84
C ASN A 91 -21.85 62.05 -15.44
N ALA A 92 -20.68 61.71 -14.87
CA ALA A 92 -19.53 62.57 -14.54
C ALA A 92 -19.53 63.55 -13.33
N ASN A 93 -18.32 63.65 -12.71
CA ASN A 93 -17.78 64.75 -11.87
C ASN A 93 -18.41 65.00 -10.48
N SER A 94 -17.71 65.56 -9.48
CA SER A 94 -16.26 65.71 -9.20
C SER A 94 -16.04 66.13 -7.72
N GLU A 95 -14.77 66.18 -7.27
CA GLU A 95 -14.24 67.05 -6.19
C GLU A 95 -14.72 66.85 -4.71
N GLU A 96 -13.84 66.55 -3.72
CA GLU A 96 -12.91 67.41 -2.92
C GLU A 96 -13.55 67.97 -1.61
N GLN A 97 -12.88 68.36 -0.50
CA GLN A 97 -11.47 68.37 -0.04
C GLN A 97 -11.42 68.52 1.52
N TYR A 98 -10.39 67.99 2.21
CA TYR A 98 -9.67 68.54 3.41
C TYR A 98 -10.42 68.81 4.76
N ASN A 99 -9.79 68.97 5.96
CA ASN A 99 -8.57 68.40 6.59
C ASN A 99 -8.47 68.77 8.11
N PHE A 100 -7.47 68.22 8.82
CA PHE A 100 -6.69 68.78 9.97
C PHE A 100 -7.14 68.71 11.47
N SER A 101 -6.26 68.09 12.30
CA SER A 101 -5.86 68.36 13.72
C SER A 101 -6.89 68.46 14.88
N GLY A 102 -6.58 68.09 16.15
CA GLY A 102 -5.39 67.43 16.73
C GLY A 102 -5.16 67.75 18.24
N ASN A 103 -4.56 66.82 19.01
CA ASN A 103 -3.96 66.97 20.38
C ASN A 103 -4.91 67.35 21.57
N GLU A 104 -4.65 67.10 22.87
CA GLU A 104 -3.62 66.32 23.60
C GLU A 104 -4.04 65.94 25.06
N GLU A 105 -3.25 65.04 25.70
CA GLU A 105 -2.98 64.86 27.15
C GLU A 105 -4.01 64.30 28.20
N HIS A 106 -3.43 63.82 29.31
CA HIS A 106 -3.97 63.15 30.53
C HIS A 106 -3.69 64.08 31.78
N PRO A 107 -3.84 63.74 33.11
CA PRO A 107 -4.04 62.45 33.80
C PRO A 107 -4.88 62.41 35.13
N SER A 108 -4.87 61.25 35.83
CA SER A 108 -4.91 61.08 37.33
C SER A 108 -6.24 61.28 38.13
N ILE A 109 -6.52 60.76 39.36
CA ILE A 109 -5.97 59.65 40.22
C ILE A 109 -6.98 59.25 41.37
N SER A 110 -7.18 57.93 41.62
CA SER A 110 -7.51 57.16 42.88
C SER A 110 -8.70 57.41 43.89
N ILE A 111 -9.09 56.30 44.59
CA ILE A 111 -9.70 56.10 45.96
C ILE A 111 -11.21 55.67 46.12
N GLU A 112 -11.40 54.46 46.67
CA GLU A 112 -12.26 53.88 47.78
C GLU A 112 -13.50 54.67 48.35
N ASP A 113 -14.56 54.13 49.01
CA ASP A 113 -15.05 52.76 49.40
C ASP A 113 -16.59 52.74 49.68
N ASP A 114 -17.21 51.55 49.90
CA ASP A 114 -18.52 51.23 50.55
C ASP A 114 -19.85 51.94 50.08
N GLY A 115 -21.10 51.47 50.28
CA GLY A 115 -21.65 50.25 50.88
C GLY A 115 -23.21 50.22 50.94
N LEU A 116 -23.81 49.07 51.32
CA LEU A 116 -25.23 48.84 51.74
C LEU A 116 -26.39 48.75 50.69
N ARG A 117 -27.63 48.47 51.15
CA ARG A 117 -28.73 47.71 50.49
C ARG A 117 -30.12 48.41 50.56
N THR A 118 -31.13 47.75 49.95
CA THR A 118 -32.63 47.92 50.02
C THR A 118 -33.27 48.66 48.84
N ASP A 119 -34.50 48.37 48.37
CA ASP A 119 -35.27 47.10 48.33
C ASP A 119 -36.44 47.18 47.32
N ALA A 120 -36.92 46.01 46.87
CA ALA A 120 -38.30 45.68 46.45
C ALA A 120 -39.02 46.31 45.21
N GLU A 121 -39.92 45.46 44.65
CA GLU A 121 -41.10 45.72 43.81
C GLU A 121 -41.00 46.09 42.32
N SER A 122 -42.17 46.07 41.63
CA SER A 122 -42.29 45.58 40.24
C SER A 122 -43.49 46.14 39.44
N LYS A 123 -43.39 46.17 38.09
CA LYS A 123 -44.46 45.75 37.13
C LYS A 123 -44.11 45.85 35.62
N VAL A 124 -44.12 44.71 34.95
CA VAL A 124 -44.95 44.36 33.74
C VAL A 124 -44.92 45.23 32.45
N THR A 125 -44.58 44.58 31.32
CA THR A 125 -44.80 44.95 29.87
C THR A 125 -44.03 46.16 29.27
N LYS A 126 -43.62 46.21 27.98
CA LYS A 126 -43.92 45.37 26.78
C LYS A 126 -42.87 45.51 25.64
N GLU A 127 -42.75 44.48 24.79
CA GLU A 127 -42.38 44.45 23.36
C GLU A 127 -40.99 44.93 22.77
N LYS A 128 -40.35 43.97 22.06
CA LYS A 128 -39.67 44.08 20.73
C LYS A 128 -38.35 44.87 20.54
N GLY A 129 -37.23 44.12 20.61
CA GLY A 129 -36.38 43.82 19.43
C GLY A 129 -35.27 44.80 18.99
N GLY A 130 -34.19 44.25 18.41
CA GLY A 130 -33.15 45.01 17.68
C GLY A 130 -31.78 45.09 18.38
N THR A 131 -31.00 44.00 18.36
CA THR A 131 -29.67 43.92 19.02
C THR A 131 -28.50 44.15 18.07
N THR A 132 -27.72 45.23 18.24
CA THR A 132 -26.34 45.32 17.72
C THR A 132 -25.43 46.21 18.59
N LYS A 133 -24.54 45.62 19.40
CA LYS A 133 -23.12 46.04 19.58
C LYS A 133 -22.38 45.25 20.68
N MET A 134 -21.12 44.95 20.37
CA MET A 134 -19.91 44.80 21.21
C MET A 134 -19.93 44.06 22.57
N PHE A 135 -18.91 43.21 22.71
CA PHE A 135 -18.38 42.58 23.92
C PHE A 135 -18.30 43.50 25.15
N PHE A 136 -18.75 43.02 26.31
CA PHE A 136 -17.88 42.41 27.33
C PHE A 136 -18.72 41.71 28.42
N THR A 137 -18.27 40.56 28.92
CA THR A 137 -18.95 39.79 29.99
C THR A 137 -18.24 39.90 31.33
N LEU A 138 -19.01 39.96 32.43
CA LEU A 138 -18.47 40.10 33.78
C LEU A 138 -19.17 39.14 34.77
N LYS A 139 -18.40 38.16 35.24
CA LYS A 139 -18.60 37.24 36.39
C LYS A 139 -20.02 36.73 36.72
N ASP A 140 -20.21 35.46 36.36
CA ASP A 140 -20.89 34.38 37.10
C ASP A 140 -21.97 34.69 38.16
N ARG A 141 -23.13 34.04 37.97
CA ARG A 141 -23.87 33.42 39.08
C ARG A 141 -24.22 31.97 38.76
N ASN A 142 -23.66 31.06 39.56
CA ASN A 142 -23.85 29.61 39.59
C ASN A 142 -25.14 29.08 38.94
N THR A 143 -25.02 28.59 37.71
CA THR A 143 -25.59 27.28 37.37
C THR A 143 -24.44 26.38 36.93
N LEU A 144 -24.24 25.25 37.63
CA LEU A 144 -23.19 24.29 37.29
C LEU A 144 -23.61 23.50 36.05
N SER A 145 -23.42 24.12 34.88
CA SER A 145 -23.45 23.45 33.58
C SER A 145 -22.43 22.33 33.59
N LEU A 146 -22.91 21.09 33.71
CA LEU A 146 -22.10 19.90 33.87
C LEU A 146 -21.54 19.47 32.49
N GLN A 147 -20.67 20.32 31.94
CA GLN A 147 -20.05 20.13 30.62
C GLN A 147 -19.32 18.78 30.57
N SER A 148 -19.65 17.98 29.56
CA SER A 148 -19.13 16.64 29.40
C SER A 148 -17.61 16.63 29.25
N ALA A 149 -16.90 16.08 30.23
CA ALA A 149 -15.44 15.99 30.20
C ALA A 149 -14.90 15.18 28.99
N GLY A 150 -15.75 14.37 28.35
CA GLY A 150 -15.46 13.63 27.11
C GLY A 150 -15.49 14.46 25.81
N THR A 151 -15.70 15.79 25.88
CA THR A 151 -15.57 16.71 24.73
C THR A 151 -14.49 17.78 24.96
N ALA A 152 -13.50 17.48 25.82
CA ALA A 152 -12.28 18.25 25.93
C ALA A 152 -11.26 17.81 24.86
N GLU A 153 -11.58 18.07 23.59
CA GLU A 153 -10.57 18.06 22.53
C GLU A 153 -9.70 19.32 22.65
N ASP A 154 -8.41 19.21 22.34
CA ASP A 154 -7.47 20.34 22.33
C ASP A 154 -7.83 21.29 21.17
N ALA A 155 -8.78 22.21 21.40
CA ALA A 155 -9.32 23.08 20.35
C ALA A 155 -8.24 23.88 19.59
N ILE A 156 -7.14 24.24 20.28
CA ILE A 156 -5.95 24.86 19.68
C ILE A 156 -5.36 23.94 18.59
N SER A 157 -5.08 22.68 18.92
CA SER A 157 -4.56 21.67 17.99
C SER A 157 -5.53 21.37 16.84
N SER A 158 -6.83 21.31 17.12
CA SER A 158 -7.86 21.08 16.10
C SER A 158 -8.01 22.23 15.10
N ASN A 159 -7.73 23.47 15.50
CA ASN A 159 -7.91 24.66 14.65
C ASN A 159 -6.78 24.89 13.62
N ILE A 160 -5.67 24.15 13.66
CA ILE A 160 -4.53 24.39 12.76
C ILE A 160 -4.83 23.92 11.32
N PRO A 161 -4.71 24.79 10.29
CA PRO A 161 -5.07 24.48 8.91
C PRO A 161 -3.93 23.78 8.14
N PHE A 162 -3.61 22.54 8.50
CA PHE A 162 -2.52 21.80 7.84
C PHE A 162 -2.76 21.49 6.34
N ASP A 163 -3.98 21.62 5.82
CA ASP A 163 -4.34 21.38 4.39
C ASP A 163 -3.98 22.56 3.46
N GLU A 164 -3.41 23.65 4.00
CA GLU A 164 -2.84 24.76 3.21
C GLU A 164 -1.53 24.39 2.50
N SER A 165 -1.15 25.18 1.50
CA SER A 165 0.13 24.99 0.80
C SER A 165 1.32 25.32 1.72
N PRO A 166 2.45 24.58 1.67
CA PRO A 166 3.62 24.88 2.50
C PRO A 166 4.30 26.22 2.15
N LEU A 167 3.89 26.87 1.06
CA LEU A 167 4.33 28.21 0.66
C LEU A 167 3.46 29.34 1.25
N THR A 168 2.26 29.03 1.77
CA THR A 168 1.38 29.99 2.45
C THR A 168 1.31 29.75 3.96
N PHE A 169 1.41 28.48 4.36
CA PHE A 169 1.39 28.07 5.76
C PHE A 169 2.68 28.51 6.48
N ASP A 170 2.49 29.29 7.55
CA ASP A 170 3.56 29.88 8.35
C ASP A 170 3.52 29.34 9.80
N PRO A 171 4.39 28.39 10.18
CA PRO A 171 4.39 27.72 11.48
C PRO A 171 4.61 28.68 12.66
N LEU A 172 5.38 29.76 12.47
CA LEU A 172 5.71 30.74 13.52
C LEU A 172 4.48 31.42 14.14
N LYS A 173 3.34 31.41 13.45
CA LYS A 173 2.05 31.93 13.95
C LYS A 173 1.37 31.03 14.98
N TYR A 174 1.71 29.74 15.01
CA TYR A 174 1.05 28.71 15.83
C TYR A 174 1.99 28.10 16.86
N VAL A 175 3.30 28.11 16.62
CA VAL A 175 4.32 27.57 17.53
C VAL A 175 4.28 28.20 18.94
N PRO A 176 4.11 29.53 19.14
CA PRO A 176 4.06 30.12 20.49
C PRO A 176 2.89 29.62 21.34
N ASP A 177 1.68 29.63 20.80
CA ASP A 177 0.46 29.14 21.48
C ASP A 177 0.57 27.64 21.80
N LEU A 178 1.12 26.86 20.86
CA LEU A 178 1.41 25.45 21.06
C LEU A 178 2.44 25.24 22.18
N GLN A 179 3.55 25.96 22.19
CA GLN A 179 4.57 25.86 23.24
C GLN A 179 4.03 26.26 24.62
N GLN A 180 3.14 27.27 24.71
CA GLN A 180 2.46 27.60 25.96
C GLN A 180 1.52 26.47 26.43
N SER A 181 0.79 25.83 25.51
CA SER A 181 -0.03 24.66 25.84
C SER A 181 0.84 23.48 26.31
N TRP A 182 1.93 23.16 25.61
CA TRP A 182 2.81 22.04 25.92
C TRP A 182 3.56 22.27 27.24
N ALA A 183 4.01 23.49 27.54
CA ALA A 183 4.61 23.84 28.83
C ALA A 183 3.68 23.55 30.02
N THR A 184 2.36 23.72 29.84
CA THR A 184 1.33 23.39 30.84
C THR A 184 1.13 21.87 30.98
N GLU A 185 1.43 21.10 29.93
CA GLU A 185 1.12 19.67 29.81
C GLU A 185 2.34 18.72 29.92
N GLY A 186 3.55 19.26 30.10
CA GLY A 186 4.78 18.50 30.35
C GLY A 186 5.96 18.78 29.41
N GLY A 187 5.92 19.87 28.65
CA GLY A 187 7.03 20.39 27.83
C GLY A 187 7.23 19.74 26.46
N HIS A 188 6.38 18.78 26.07
CA HIS A 188 6.53 17.98 24.84
C HIS A 188 5.30 18.06 23.93
N ALA A 189 5.50 17.88 22.63
CA ALA A 189 4.43 17.94 21.64
C ALA A 189 3.27 16.95 21.93
N SER A 190 2.03 17.47 21.94
CA SER A 190 0.80 16.69 22.13
C SER A 190 0.50 15.76 20.93
N TYR A 191 0.04 14.55 21.22
CA TYR A 191 -0.40 13.56 20.23
C TYR A 191 -1.66 14.01 19.46
N ALA A 192 -2.43 14.96 20.00
CA ALA A 192 -3.56 15.59 19.29
C ALA A 192 -3.12 16.28 17.98
N LEU A 193 -1.91 16.86 17.94
CA LEU A 193 -1.33 17.47 16.74
C LEU A 193 -1.16 16.43 15.60
N LEU A 194 -0.65 15.26 15.95
CA LEU A 194 -0.38 14.16 15.03
C LEU A 194 -1.67 13.50 14.54
N THR A 195 -2.65 13.31 15.42
CA THR A 195 -3.95 12.72 15.05
C THR A 195 -4.78 13.67 14.19
N ARG A 196 -4.74 14.99 14.44
CA ARG A 196 -5.34 16.00 13.54
C ARG A 196 -4.77 15.91 12.13
N CYS A 197 -3.45 15.81 11.99
CA CYS A 197 -2.82 15.58 10.70
C CYS A 197 -3.29 14.28 10.04
N PHE A 198 -3.38 13.18 10.79
CA PHE A 198 -3.87 11.90 10.27
C PHE A 198 -5.33 11.95 9.80
N VAL A 199 -6.21 12.71 10.47
CA VAL A 199 -7.60 12.94 10.03
C VAL A 199 -7.63 13.68 8.69
N LEU A 200 -6.88 14.78 8.55
CA LEU A 200 -6.83 15.58 7.32
C LEU A 200 -6.27 14.74 6.16
N VAL A 201 -5.17 14.03 6.40
CA VAL A 201 -4.57 13.10 5.43
C VAL A 201 -5.54 11.98 5.03
N ASN A 202 -6.32 11.41 5.97
CA ASN A 202 -7.31 10.35 5.68
C ASN A 202 -8.57 10.86 4.97
N SER A 203 -8.89 12.16 5.08
CA SER A 203 -10.01 12.79 4.37
C SER A 203 -9.72 13.05 2.88
N THR A 204 -8.45 13.03 2.49
CA THR A 204 -7.99 13.51 1.18
C THR A 204 -7.37 12.39 0.34
N GLN A 205 -7.82 12.25 -0.92
CA GLN A 205 -7.24 11.29 -1.86
C GLN A 205 -6.04 11.85 -2.66
N SER A 206 -5.89 13.19 -2.72
CA SER A 206 -4.80 13.83 -3.48
C SER A 206 -3.45 13.61 -2.82
N ARG A 207 -2.56 12.90 -3.53
CA ARG A 207 -1.21 12.57 -3.06
C ARG A 207 -0.35 13.79 -2.74
N ILE A 208 -0.57 14.90 -3.44
CA ILE A 208 0.17 16.15 -3.24
C ILE A 208 -0.25 16.80 -1.92
N LYS A 209 -1.57 16.97 -1.69
CA LYS A 209 -2.09 17.46 -0.40
C LYS A 209 -1.60 16.60 0.78
N ILE A 210 -1.62 15.27 0.67
CA ILE A 210 -1.09 14.38 1.73
C ILE A 210 0.38 14.68 2.06
N VAL A 211 1.22 14.93 1.05
CA VAL A 211 2.63 15.34 1.27
C VAL A 211 2.67 16.70 1.97
N ASP A 212 1.93 17.67 1.46
CA ASP A 212 1.96 19.05 1.94
C ASP A 212 1.44 19.19 3.39
N THR A 213 0.38 18.46 3.76
CA THR A 213 -0.11 18.36 5.15
C THR A 213 0.93 17.77 6.10
N LEU A 214 1.69 16.77 5.64
CA LEU A 214 2.80 16.20 6.41
C LEU A 214 4.00 17.16 6.49
N VAL A 215 4.28 17.95 5.45
CA VAL A 215 5.29 19.02 5.49
C VAL A 215 4.93 20.05 6.55
N ASN A 216 3.69 20.53 6.57
CA ASN A 216 3.24 21.53 7.53
C ASN A 216 3.31 21.01 8.99
N LEU A 217 2.92 19.76 9.24
CA LEU A 217 3.11 19.10 10.52
C LEU A 217 4.59 19.05 10.94
N LEU A 218 5.46 18.54 10.05
CA LEU A 218 6.89 18.37 10.35
C LEU A 218 7.57 19.73 10.62
N ARG A 219 7.19 20.79 9.90
CA ARG A 219 7.69 22.16 10.12
C ARG A 219 7.33 22.71 11.50
N VAL A 220 6.08 22.57 11.93
CA VAL A 220 5.63 22.95 13.29
C VAL A 220 6.41 22.20 14.37
N ILE A 221 6.79 20.94 14.13
CA ILE A 221 7.57 20.14 15.09
C ILE A 221 9.06 20.52 15.05
N ILE A 222 9.65 20.78 13.87
CA ILE A 222 11.05 21.24 13.72
C ILE A 222 11.28 22.56 14.45
N GLU A 223 10.32 23.49 14.44
CA GLU A 223 10.42 24.77 15.12
C GLU A 223 9.96 24.69 16.59
N GLY A 224 8.90 23.92 16.88
CA GLY A 224 8.28 23.86 18.21
C GLY A 224 8.96 22.92 19.22
N ASP A 225 9.29 21.69 18.82
CA ASP A 225 9.95 20.65 19.65
C ASP A 225 10.73 19.66 18.75
N PRO A 226 12.00 19.97 18.43
CA PRO A 226 12.87 19.10 17.62
C PRO A 226 13.00 17.67 18.18
N SER A 227 12.86 17.47 19.50
CA SER A 227 13.03 16.16 20.13
C SER A 227 11.88 15.19 19.80
N SER A 228 10.68 15.72 19.56
CA SER A 228 9.51 14.94 19.13
C SER A 228 9.54 14.53 17.66
N LEU A 229 10.46 15.05 16.83
CA LEU A 229 10.51 14.78 15.39
C LEU A 229 10.77 13.30 15.06
N LEU A 230 11.73 12.66 15.72
CA LEU A 230 12.07 11.26 15.50
C LEU A 230 10.91 10.31 15.89
N PRO A 231 10.30 10.41 17.10
CA PRO A 231 9.06 9.74 17.44
C PRO A 231 7.91 9.97 16.45
N THR A 232 7.75 11.20 15.94
CA THR A 232 6.72 11.54 14.95
C THR A 232 6.89 10.74 13.66
N VAL A 233 8.11 10.69 13.12
CA VAL A 233 8.40 9.95 11.87
C VAL A 233 8.18 8.45 12.05
N TRP A 234 8.55 7.87 13.19
CA TRP A 234 8.27 6.47 13.50
C TRP A 234 6.76 6.18 13.58
N LEU A 235 6.01 6.97 14.35
CA LEU A 235 4.55 6.82 14.49
C LEU A 235 3.84 6.99 13.14
N ALA A 236 4.16 8.04 12.37
CA ALA A 236 3.56 8.31 11.06
C ALA A 236 3.99 7.33 9.97
N THR A 237 5.10 6.61 10.12
CA THR A 237 5.49 5.49 9.25
C THR A 237 5.00 4.13 9.75
N ASN A 238 4.26 4.10 10.87
CA ASN A 238 3.73 2.89 11.50
C ASN A 238 4.85 1.84 11.66
N SER A 239 5.95 2.25 12.28
CA SER A 239 7.13 1.42 12.55
C SER A 239 7.79 1.91 13.83
N ILE A 240 8.40 1.01 14.60
CA ILE A 240 8.98 1.36 15.92
C ILE A 240 10.52 1.34 15.87
N SER A 241 11.10 0.57 14.95
CA SER A 241 12.54 0.50 14.70
C SER A 241 12.81 0.02 13.26
N PRO A 242 14.07 0.04 12.78
CA PRO A 242 14.44 -0.54 11.49
C PRO A 242 14.22 -2.07 11.46
N PRO A 243 13.89 -2.69 10.30
CA PRO A 243 13.54 -4.12 10.25
C PRO A 243 14.65 -5.09 10.68
N TYR A 244 15.91 -4.65 10.69
CA TYR A 244 17.04 -5.44 11.17
C TYR A 244 17.14 -5.49 12.71
N ILE A 245 16.32 -4.71 13.43
CA ILE A 245 16.15 -4.80 14.87
C ILE A 245 14.85 -5.55 15.15
N SER A 246 14.92 -6.69 15.84
CA SER A 246 13.81 -7.62 16.06
C SER A 246 12.81 -7.17 17.14
N LEU A 247 12.36 -5.92 17.06
CA LEU A 247 11.37 -5.31 17.95
C LEU A 247 9.96 -5.35 17.34
N GLU A 248 9.28 -6.48 17.54
CA GLU A 248 7.86 -6.64 17.21
C GLU A 248 6.96 -6.30 18.41
N LEU A 249 5.81 -5.66 18.16
CA LEU A 249 4.80 -5.44 19.21
C LEU A 249 4.31 -6.76 19.83
N GLY A 250 4.18 -7.83 19.03
CA GLY A 250 3.66 -9.12 19.47
C GLY A 250 2.22 -9.06 19.98
N LEU A 251 1.40 -8.15 19.45
CA LEU A 251 -0.01 -7.98 19.81
C LEU A 251 -0.92 -8.64 18.77
N GLY A 252 -1.64 -9.69 19.20
CA GLY A 252 -2.72 -10.26 18.39
C GLY A 252 -4.00 -9.42 18.49
N GLY A 253 -4.86 -9.48 17.46
CA GLY A 253 -6.15 -8.78 17.45
C GLY A 253 -7.05 -9.13 18.64
N SER A 254 -6.93 -10.34 19.19
CA SER A 254 -7.62 -10.77 20.42
C SER A 254 -7.23 -9.94 21.67
N ALA A 255 -5.97 -9.51 21.79
CA ALA A 255 -5.52 -8.65 22.89
C ALA A 255 -6.12 -7.24 22.77
N ILE A 256 -6.18 -6.70 21.54
CA ILE A 256 -6.80 -5.39 21.25
C ILE A 256 -8.32 -5.45 21.49
N SER A 257 -8.99 -6.52 21.03
CA SER A 257 -10.40 -6.77 21.33
C SER A 257 -10.68 -6.91 22.83
N LYS A 258 -9.77 -7.52 23.60
CA LYS A 258 -9.88 -7.61 25.06
C LYS A 258 -9.68 -6.25 25.74
N ALA A 259 -8.74 -5.44 25.26
CA ALA A 259 -8.53 -4.07 25.73
C ALA A 259 -9.76 -3.17 25.45
N LEU A 260 -10.35 -3.26 24.26
CA LEU A 260 -11.59 -2.51 23.93
C LEU A 260 -12.77 -2.93 24.80
N LYS A 261 -12.91 -4.21 25.15
CA LYS A 261 -13.91 -4.68 26.13
C LYS A 261 -13.65 -4.13 27.53
N ASN A 262 -12.40 -4.24 28.01
CA ASN A 262 -11.96 -3.75 29.32
C ASN A 262 -12.17 -2.24 29.49
N VAL A 263 -11.78 -1.45 28.49
CA VAL A 263 -11.74 0.02 28.58
C VAL A 263 -13.09 0.62 28.22
N CYS A 264 -13.75 0.17 27.14
CA CYS A 264 -14.99 0.77 26.66
C CYS A 264 -16.28 0.07 27.15
N GLY A 265 -16.17 -1.00 27.94
CA GLY A 265 -17.32 -1.70 28.53
C GLY A 265 -18.21 -2.42 27.53
N LEU A 266 -17.69 -2.80 26.36
CA LEU A 266 -18.47 -3.41 25.28
C LEU A 266 -18.62 -4.93 25.42
N ASP A 267 -19.84 -5.43 25.18
CA ASP A 267 -20.11 -6.86 25.02
C ASP A 267 -19.42 -7.46 23.79
N GLY A 268 -19.10 -8.76 23.88
CA GLY A 268 -18.49 -9.49 22.77
C GLY A 268 -19.32 -9.54 21.49
N ARG A 269 -20.66 -9.56 21.59
CA ARG A 269 -21.57 -9.56 20.44
C ARG A 269 -21.61 -8.18 19.78
N SER A 270 -21.80 -7.14 20.58
CA SER A 270 -21.80 -5.73 20.16
C SER A 270 -20.47 -5.35 19.49
N LEU A 271 -19.34 -5.86 20.00
CA LEU A 271 -18.03 -5.67 19.38
C LEU A 271 -17.92 -6.35 18.00
N LYS A 272 -18.50 -7.55 17.81
CA LYS A 272 -18.51 -8.18 16.47
C LYS A 272 -19.34 -7.34 15.49
N THR A 273 -20.57 -6.99 15.84
CA THR A 273 -21.45 -6.18 14.98
C THR A 273 -20.82 -4.83 14.59
N LEU A 274 -20.06 -4.19 15.48
CA LEU A 274 -19.28 -2.99 15.14
C LEU A 274 -18.14 -3.29 14.16
N TYR A 275 -17.44 -4.42 14.33
CA TYR A 275 -16.37 -4.84 13.43
C TYR A 275 -16.89 -5.21 12.03
N ASP A 276 -17.99 -5.95 11.96
CA ASP A 276 -18.68 -6.37 10.73
C ASP A 276 -19.15 -5.13 9.93
N LYS A 277 -19.68 -4.11 10.62
CA LYS A 277 -20.13 -2.83 10.04
C LYS A 277 -18.99 -1.98 9.45
N HIS A 278 -17.81 -1.96 10.07
CA HIS A 278 -16.75 -0.97 9.79
C HIS A 278 -15.48 -1.53 9.13
N GLY A 279 -15.14 -2.81 9.34
CA GLY A 279 -13.90 -3.41 8.83
C GLY A 279 -12.60 -2.75 9.33
N ASP A 280 -12.65 -2.08 10.49
CA ASP A 280 -11.53 -1.40 11.13
C ASP A 280 -11.62 -1.44 12.66
N ALA A 281 -10.59 -1.95 13.33
CA ALA A 281 -10.48 -1.86 14.78
C ALA A 281 -10.43 -0.39 15.29
N GLY A 282 -9.88 0.53 14.48
CA GLY A 282 -9.80 1.96 14.80
C GLY A 282 -11.15 2.67 14.78
N ASP A 283 -12.01 2.38 13.81
CA ASP A 283 -13.36 2.98 13.75
C ASP A 283 -14.32 2.33 14.75
N VAL A 284 -14.12 1.04 15.05
CA VAL A 284 -14.73 0.38 16.22
C VAL A 284 -14.31 1.09 17.51
N ALA A 285 -13.02 1.42 17.68
CA ALA A 285 -12.54 2.15 18.85
C ALA A 285 -13.10 3.58 18.94
N PHE A 286 -13.25 4.27 17.80
CA PHE A 286 -13.91 5.58 17.72
C PHE A 286 -15.37 5.52 18.17
N GLU A 287 -16.17 4.61 17.61
CA GLU A 287 -17.57 4.43 18.03
C GLU A 287 -17.67 3.96 19.49
N ALA A 288 -16.76 3.11 19.96
CA ALA A 288 -16.71 2.65 21.35
C ALA A 288 -16.44 3.81 22.33
N LYS A 289 -15.38 4.60 22.10
CA LYS A 289 -15.02 5.76 22.94
C LYS A 289 -16.12 6.83 22.91
N LYS A 290 -16.76 7.07 21.76
CA LYS A 290 -17.92 7.99 21.63
C LYS A 290 -19.13 7.56 22.46
N ARG A 291 -19.36 6.25 22.62
CA ARG A 291 -20.42 5.68 23.50
C ARG A 291 -20.02 5.70 24.98
N GLN A 292 -18.71 5.73 25.29
CA GLN A 292 -18.13 5.72 26.63
C GLN A 292 -18.00 7.12 27.26
N SER A 293 -18.90 8.06 26.94
CA SER A 293 -18.73 9.50 27.18
C SER A 293 -18.87 9.98 28.65
N PHE A 294 -18.77 9.08 29.64
CA PHE A 294 -18.89 9.39 31.06
C PHE A 294 -17.72 8.82 31.88
N THR A 295 -16.63 9.60 31.98
CA THR A 295 -15.51 9.32 32.90
C THR A 295 -15.33 10.47 33.86
N LEU A 296 -15.31 10.18 35.16
CA LEU A 296 -15.38 11.19 36.24
C LEU A 296 -14.07 11.98 36.46
N ARG A 297 -13.01 11.64 35.74
CA ARG A 297 -11.66 12.22 35.87
C ARG A 297 -11.07 12.43 34.48
N LYS A 298 -10.67 13.66 34.15
CA LYS A 298 -9.93 13.95 32.91
C LYS A 298 -8.60 13.17 32.92
N PRO A 299 -8.27 12.40 31.87
CA PRO A 299 -7.00 11.70 31.78
C PRO A 299 -5.82 12.66 31.50
N ARG A 300 -4.60 12.13 31.67
CA ARG A 300 -3.37 12.84 31.31
C ARG A 300 -3.28 13.00 29.79
N PRO A 301 -2.71 14.10 29.28
CA PRO A 301 -2.50 14.25 27.84
C PRO A 301 -1.49 13.21 27.36
N LEU A 302 -1.68 12.73 26.13
CA LEU A 302 -0.70 11.87 25.46
C LEU A 302 0.29 12.74 24.71
N SER A 303 1.58 12.65 25.03
CA SER A 303 2.65 13.25 24.22
C SER A 303 3.13 12.27 23.16
N ILE A 304 3.63 12.80 22.02
CA ILE A 304 4.15 11.98 20.91
C ILE A 304 5.28 11.06 21.41
N ILE A 305 6.21 11.62 22.21
CA ILE A 305 7.30 10.87 22.86
C ILE A 305 6.74 9.78 23.79
N GLY A 306 5.74 10.09 24.63
CA GLY A 306 5.16 9.13 25.58
C GLY A 306 4.45 7.95 24.91
N VAL A 307 3.74 8.19 23.80
CA VAL A 307 3.12 7.13 22.99
C VAL A 307 4.21 6.25 22.36
N TYR A 308 5.22 6.85 21.73
CA TYR A 308 6.33 6.10 21.12
C TYR A 308 7.10 5.25 22.14
N GLN A 309 7.48 5.82 23.29
CA GLN A 309 8.13 5.09 24.38
C GLN A 309 7.27 3.93 24.91
N SER A 310 5.95 4.10 24.94
CA SER A 310 5.03 3.03 25.36
C SER A 310 4.95 1.89 24.33
N LEU A 311 5.03 2.19 23.04
CA LEU A 311 5.13 1.17 21.97
C LEU A 311 6.47 0.43 22.00
N VAL A 312 7.59 1.15 22.19
CA VAL A 312 8.93 0.55 22.40
C VAL A 312 8.90 -0.39 23.61
N LYS A 313 8.27 0.02 24.71
CA LYS A 313 8.09 -0.80 25.91
C LYS A 313 7.23 -2.05 25.68
N ILE A 314 6.17 -1.95 24.86
CA ILE A 314 5.38 -3.13 24.45
C ILE A 314 6.23 -4.11 23.63
N ALA A 315 7.09 -3.61 22.74
CA ALA A 315 7.98 -4.45 21.93
C ALA A 315 9.12 -5.10 22.75
N SER A 316 9.66 -4.41 23.77
CA SER A 316 10.73 -4.94 24.62
C SER A 316 10.28 -5.98 25.65
N ILE A 317 8.98 -6.07 25.97
CA ILE A 317 8.46 -7.06 26.92
C ILE A 317 8.40 -8.44 26.26
N GLN A 318 9.14 -9.40 26.83
CA GLN A 318 9.21 -10.80 26.39
C GLN A 318 9.15 -11.76 27.60
N GLY A 319 9.03 -13.07 27.37
CA GLY A 319 8.97 -14.09 28.42
C GLY A 319 7.57 -14.44 28.94
N THR A 320 7.48 -15.21 30.02
CA THR A 320 6.22 -15.66 30.63
C THR A 320 5.46 -14.49 31.29
N GLY A 321 4.14 -14.45 31.13
CA GLY A 321 3.30 -13.34 31.61
C GLY A 321 3.39 -12.04 30.80
N SER A 322 4.26 -11.97 29.79
CA SER A 322 4.43 -10.82 28.88
C SER A 322 3.11 -10.29 28.31
N ASN A 323 2.22 -11.18 27.85
CA ASN A 323 0.93 -10.81 27.27
C ASN A 323 0.04 -9.99 28.20
N GLU A 324 0.04 -10.28 29.52
CA GLU A 324 -0.70 -9.45 30.48
C GLU A 324 -0.04 -8.10 30.70
N GLN A 325 1.29 -8.04 30.78
CA GLN A 325 2.01 -6.78 30.94
C GLN A 325 1.81 -5.87 29.72
N LYS A 326 1.88 -6.43 28.51
CA LYS A 326 1.55 -5.73 27.26
C LYS A 326 0.11 -5.24 27.27
N GLN A 327 -0.85 -6.08 27.69
CA GLN A 327 -2.24 -5.64 27.82
C GLN A 327 -2.38 -4.47 28.82
N ARG A 328 -1.76 -4.53 30.00
CA ARG A 328 -1.84 -3.44 31.01
C ARG A 328 -1.29 -2.10 30.50
N VAL A 329 -0.34 -2.11 29.54
CA VAL A 329 0.13 -0.89 28.86
C VAL A 329 -0.88 -0.40 27.82
N VAL A 330 -1.47 -1.31 27.03
CA VAL A 330 -2.52 -0.97 26.04
C VAL A 330 -3.80 -0.44 26.72
N ASP A 331 -4.28 -1.13 27.76
CA ASP A 331 -5.45 -0.71 28.55
C ASP A 331 -5.22 0.71 29.13
N ARG A 332 -3.99 1.03 29.58
CA ARG A 332 -3.62 2.39 30.02
C ARG A 332 -3.63 3.41 28.87
N LEU A 333 -3.00 3.12 27.73
CA LEU A 333 -2.98 4.05 26.58
C LEU A 333 -4.40 4.41 26.09
N LEU A 334 -5.33 3.45 26.10
CA LEU A 334 -6.73 3.69 25.71
C LEU A 334 -7.55 4.40 26.80
N GLN A 335 -7.17 4.30 28.07
CA GLN A 335 -7.72 5.10 29.16
C GLN A 335 -7.21 6.55 29.11
N ASP A 336 -5.91 6.75 28.90
CA ASP A 336 -5.27 8.07 28.88
C ASP A 336 -5.62 8.90 27.63
N ALA A 337 -6.01 8.26 26.51
CA ALA A 337 -6.53 8.96 25.34
C ALA A 337 -7.76 9.83 25.69
N ARG A 338 -7.68 11.14 25.44
CA ARG A 338 -8.77 12.11 25.62
C ARG A 338 -9.76 12.06 24.47
N GLY A 339 -9.25 12.01 23.23
CA GLY A 339 -10.03 12.07 22.00
C GLY A 339 -10.53 10.70 21.51
N ALA A 340 -11.67 10.71 20.83
CA ALA A 340 -12.13 9.57 20.03
C ALA A 340 -11.20 9.32 18.83
N GLU A 341 -10.69 10.39 18.20
CA GLU A 341 -9.67 10.33 17.14
C GLU A 341 -8.33 9.75 17.65
N GLU A 342 -7.89 10.12 18.85
CA GLU A 342 -6.68 9.52 19.45
C GLU A 342 -6.87 8.01 19.63
N SER A 343 -8.02 7.61 20.16
CA SER A 343 -8.37 6.19 20.36
C SER A 343 -8.36 5.42 19.03
N ARG A 344 -8.87 6.02 17.94
CA ARG A 344 -8.83 5.46 16.57
C ARG A 344 -7.39 5.21 16.11
N TYR A 345 -6.51 6.22 16.17
CA TYR A 345 -5.16 6.10 15.63
C TYR A 345 -4.21 5.29 16.52
N ILE A 346 -4.40 5.28 17.84
CA ILE A 346 -3.70 4.36 18.76
C ILE A 346 -4.05 2.92 18.39
N VAL A 347 -5.33 2.57 18.26
CA VAL A 347 -5.73 1.21 17.90
C VAL A 347 -5.25 0.82 16.49
N ARG A 348 -5.33 1.71 15.50
CA ARG A 348 -4.75 1.46 14.17
C ARG A 348 -3.23 1.23 14.22
N THR A 349 -2.50 1.95 15.08
CA THR A 349 -1.04 1.77 15.27
C THR A 349 -0.74 0.43 15.95
N LEU A 350 -1.52 0.03 16.97
CA LEU A 350 -1.39 -1.26 17.64
C LEU A 350 -1.72 -2.44 16.72
N CYS A 351 -2.69 -2.27 15.81
CA CYS A 351 -2.97 -3.20 14.71
C CYS A 351 -1.94 -3.15 13.57
N GLN A 352 -0.92 -2.28 13.65
CA GLN A 352 0.05 -2.00 12.58
C GLN A 352 -0.58 -1.61 11.22
N HIS A 353 -1.78 -1.03 11.25
CA HIS A 353 -2.59 -0.69 10.07
C HIS A 353 -3.10 0.74 10.16
N LEU A 354 -2.18 1.72 10.16
CA LEU A 354 -2.48 3.15 10.30
C LEU A 354 -3.44 3.73 9.23
N ARG A 355 -3.51 3.10 8.05
CA ARG A 355 -4.46 3.36 6.93
C ARG A 355 -4.44 4.77 6.28
N ILE A 356 -3.71 5.74 6.82
CA ILE A 356 -3.56 7.14 6.33
C ILE A 356 -2.99 7.33 4.90
N GLY A 357 -2.80 6.30 4.07
CA GLY A 357 -2.25 6.43 2.71
C GLY A 357 -0.78 6.92 2.61
N ALA A 358 -0.19 7.42 3.69
CA ALA A 358 1.21 7.82 3.77
C ALA A 358 2.11 6.57 3.75
N VAL A 359 2.84 6.42 2.65
CA VAL A 359 3.88 5.40 2.47
C VAL A 359 5.20 5.95 3.03
N LYS A 360 6.15 5.09 3.40
CA LYS A 360 7.50 5.51 3.85
C LYS A 360 8.17 6.47 2.87
N THR A 361 7.95 6.32 1.57
CA THR A 361 8.43 7.24 0.52
C THR A 361 7.85 8.65 0.62
N THR A 362 6.57 8.82 0.97
CA THR A 362 5.96 10.14 1.21
C THR A 362 6.53 10.81 2.46
N MET A 363 6.88 10.05 3.50
CA MET A 363 7.52 10.62 4.69
C MET A 363 8.91 11.19 4.37
N LEU A 364 9.71 10.48 3.57
CA LEU A 364 11.01 10.98 3.09
C LEU A 364 10.86 12.27 2.26
N ILE A 365 9.82 12.33 1.41
CA ILE A 365 9.49 13.52 0.62
C ILE A 365 9.10 14.68 1.55
N ALA A 366 8.21 14.44 2.51
CA ALA A 366 7.77 15.47 3.45
C ALA A 366 8.93 15.99 4.32
N LEU A 367 9.83 15.11 4.77
CA LEU A 367 11.07 15.50 5.46
C LEU A 367 11.96 16.37 4.58
N SER A 368 12.27 15.94 3.34
CA SER A 368 13.14 16.71 2.43
C SER A 368 12.59 18.10 2.08
N ARG A 369 11.25 18.26 2.07
CA ARG A 369 10.58 19.54 1.84
C ARG A 369 10.52 20.40 3.11
N ALA A 370 10.28 19.80 4.28
CA ALA A 370 10.26 20.52 5.55
C ALA A 370 11.62 21.12 5.91
N PHE A 371 12.71 20.36 5.77
CA PHE A 371 14.08 20.81 6.04
C PHE A 371 14.62 21.85 5.04
N LEU A 372 13.92 22.14 3.94
CA LEU A 372 14.22 23.26 3.04
C LEU A 372 13.50 24.57 3.42
N LEU A 373 12.45 24.48 4.24
CA LEU A 373 11.53 25.58 4.59
C LEU A 373 11.64 26.04 6.06
N SER A 374 12.09 25.15 6.95
CA SER A 374 12.13 25.34 8.40
C SER A 374 13.40 24.74 8.99
N ARG A 375 13.91 25.33 10.08
CA ARG A 375 15.12 24.88 10.79
C ARG A 375 14.90 24.82 12.31
N PRO A 376 15.61 23.94 13.04
CA PRO A 376 15.57 23.95 14.50
C PRO A 376 16.34 25.15 15.07
N HIS A 377 15.97 25.58 16.27
CA HIS A 377 16.68 26.62 17.01
C HIS A 377 18.09 26.16 17.40
N GLY A 378 19.10 26.54 16.61
CA GLY A 378 20.51 26.25 16.87
C GLY A 378 21.33 25.73 15.68
N ALA A 379 20.71 25.45 14.53
CA ALA A 379 21.40 24.99 13.32
C ALA A 379 21.48 26.09 12.24
N ASP A 380 22.66 26.27 11.63
CA ASP A 380 22.87 27.15 10.47
C ASP A 380 23.08 26.31 9.20
N PHE A 381 22.01 26.12 8.44
CA PHE A 381 22.02 25.62 7.07
C PHE A 381 21.14 26.53 6.18
N PRO A 382 21.42 26.63 4.86
CA PRO A 382 20.79 27.63 4.00
C PRO A 382 19.32 27.33 3.72
N LEU A 383 18.42 28.05 4.40
CA LEU A 383 16.98 28.05 4.11
C LEU A 383 16.67 28.73 2.78
N LYS A 384 15.66 28.23 2.06
CA LYS A 384 15.09 28.90 0.88
C LYS A 384 13.83 29.62 1.30
N SER A 385 13.79 30.95 1.15
CA SER A 385 12.65 31.72 1.64
C SER A 385 11.36 31.37 0.89
N GLN A 386 10.24 31.35 1.61
CA GLN A 386 8.91 31.07 1.04
C GLN A 386 8.59 32.05 -0.11
N LYS A 387 9.07 33.30 -0.03
CA LYS A 387 8.84 34.36 -1.02
C LYS A 387 9.62 34.10 -2.31
N ASP A 388 10.89 33.70 -2.21
CA ASP A 388 11.72 33.39 -3.38
C ASP A 388 11.21 32.12 -4.10
N LEU A 389 10.76 31.12 -3.33
CA LEU A 389 10.13 29.92 -3.85
C LEU A 389 8.79 30.21 -4.54
N ALA A 390 7.98 31.14 -4.00
CA ALA A 390 6.73 31.56 -4.62
C ALA A 390 6.94 32.40 -5.90
N ALA A 391 8.06 33.11 -6.03
CA ALA A 391 8.43 33.89 -7.22
C ALA A 391 9.05 33.04 -8.35
N LEU A 392 9.50 31.82 -8.06
CA LEU A 392 10.11 30.90 -9.03
C LEU A 392 9.08 30.25 -9.95
N LYS A 393 9.50 29.94 -11.19
CA LYS A 393 8.68 29.17 -12.13
C LYS A 393 8.39 27.77 -11.58
N LYS A 394 7.19 27.26 -11.84
CA LYS A 394 6.73 25.92 -11.41
C LYS A 394 7.69 24.78 -11.79
N GLU A 395 8.39 24.91 -12.91
CA GLU A 395 9.38 23.94 -13.40
C GLU A 395 10.66 23.93 -12.56
N SER A 396 11.29 25.09 -12.33
CA SER A 396 12.50 25.19 -11.50
C SER A 396 12.23 24.90 -10.03
N LEU A 397 11.02 25.24 -9.54
CA LEU A 397 10.55 24.81 -8.22
C LEU A 397 10.42 23.27 -8.13
N ALA A 398 9.90 22.60 -9.17
CA ALA A 398 9.82 21.14 -9.20
C ALA A 398 11.21 20.47 -9.25
N GLU A 399 12.18 21.04 -9.98
CA GLU A 399 13.57 20.55 -9.96
C GLU A 399 14.23 20.67 -8.59
N ILE A 400 14.01 21.80 -7.89
CA ILE A 400 14.54 22.02 -6.53
C ILE A 400 14.02 20.94 -5.57
N TRP A 401 12.71 20.66 -5.60
CA TRP A 401 12.14 19.58 -4.79
C TRP A 401 12.68 18.21 -5.20
N SER A 402 12.76 17.90 -6.50
CA SER A 402 13.23 16.58 -6.97
C SER A 402 14.65 16.28 -6.53
N LYS A 403 15.58 17.25 -6.60
CA LYS A 403 16.98 17.08 -6.18
C LYS A 403 17.10 16.79 -4.68
N ALA A 404 16.43 17.59 -3.84
CA ALA A 404 16.43 17.39 -2.39
C ALA A 404 15.72 16.08 -1.97
N GLU A 405 14.62 15.76 -2.63
CA GLU A 405 13.92 14.49 -2.47
C GLU A 405 14.82 13.29 -2.84
N GLU A 406 15.61 13.38 -3.91
CA GLU A 406 16.51 12.31 -4.36
C GLU A 406 17.69 12.12 -3.41
N ILE A 407 18.30 13.18 -2.88
CA ILE A 407 19.36 13.11 -1.85
C ILE A 407 18.85 12.35 -0.62
N VAL A 408 17.70 12.75 -0.04
CA VAL A 408 17.15 12.11 1.16
C VAL A 408 16.70 10.67 0.90
N LYS A 409 16.11 10.38 -0.27
CA LYS A 409 15.77 9.00 -0.68
C LYS A 409 17.02 8.13 -0.83
N ALA A 410 18.10 8.65 -1.43
CA ALA A 410 19.35 7.92 -1.61
C ALA A 410 20.07 7.64 -0.27
N CYS A 411 20.11 8.62 0.64
CA CYS A 411 20.64 8.43 2.00
C CYS A 411 19.87 7.32 2.73
N PHE A 412 18.54 7.37 2.73
CA PHE A 412 17.72 6.34 3.38
C PHE A 412 17.73 4.98 2.65
N ALA A 413 18.04 4.95 1.36
CA ALA A 413 18.22 3.70 0.62
C ALA A 413 19.58 3.04 0.93
N LYS A 414 20.64 3.83 1.13
CA LYS A 414 21.96 3.38 1.60
C LYS A 414 21.92 2.96 3.09
N ARG A 415 21.26 3.75 3.95
CA ARG A 415 21.15 3.55 5.41
C ARG A 415 19.70 3.72 5.90
N PRO A 416 18.86 2.67 5.90
CA PRO A 416 17.41 2.74 6.14
C PRO A 416 17.03 2.85 7.63
N ASN A 417 17.54 3.86 8.33
CA ASN A 417 17.30 4.10 9.75
C ASN A 417 17.02 5.59 10.05
N TYR A 418 15.83 5.88 10.58
CA TYR A 418 15.47 7.26 10.97
C TYR A 418 16.26 7.75 12.20
N ASN A 419 16.72 6.86 13.08
CA ASN A 419 17.53 7.23 14.25
C ASN A 419 18.89 7.81 13.84
N ASP A 420 19.39 7.42 12.67
CA ASP A 420 20.64 7.95 12.10
C ASP A 420 20.38 9.19 11.23
N LEU A 421 19.34 9.12 10.38
CA LEU A 421 19.05 10.16 9.39
C LEU A 421 18.55 11.48 10.02
N ILE A 422 17.71 11.41 11.05
CA ILE A 422 17.04 12.61 11.60
C ILE A 422 17.99 13.51 12.40
N PRO A 423 18.89 13.02 13.27
CA PRO A 423 19.89 13.87 13.92
C PRO A 423 20.80 14.58 12.92
N VAL A 424 21.26 13.90 11.87
CA VAL A 424 22.13 14.51 10.85
C VAL A 424 21.37 15.55 10.00
N LEU A 425 20.07 15.34 9.71
CA LEU A 425 19.21 16.35 9.10
C LEU A 425 18.98 17.57 10.00
N LEU A 426 18.88 17.38 11.33
CA LEU A 426 18.76 18.48 12.30
C LEU A 426 20.06 19.30 12.41
N GLU A 427 21.23 18.69 12.20
CA GLU A 427 22.53 19.39 12.17
C GLU A 427 22.77 20.16 10.85
N ILE A 428 22.59 19.51 9.69
CA ILE A 428 23.12 19.98 8.39
C ILE A 428 22.02 20.35 7.37
N GLY A 429 20.77 19.95 7.61
CA GLY A 429 19.71 20.03 6.62
C GLY A 429 19.96 19.13 5.41
N VAL A 430 19.39 19.50 4.25
CA VAL A 430 19.50 18.70 3.00
C VAL A 430 20.65 19.22 2.13
N CYS A 431 21.86 18.74 2.39
CA CYS A 431 23.08 19.03 1.65
C CYS A 431 23.74 17.73 1.13
N ASP A 432 24.64 17.82 0.14
CA ASP A 432 25.32 16.63 -0.41
C ASP A 432 26.22 15.91 0.62
N GLU A 433 26.71 16.61 1.65
CA GLU A 433 27.40 16.01 2.80
C GLU A 433 26.58 14.94 3.53
N LEU A 434 25.24 14.99 3.44
CA LEU A 434 24.35 13.98 4.00
C LEU A 434 24.61 12.60 3.36
N LEU A 435 24.98 12.54 2.07
CA LEU A 435 25.31 11.29 1.38
C LEU A 435 26.62 10.66 1.90
N VAL A 436 27.50 11.47 2.49
CA VAL A 436 28.75 11.03 3.12
C VAL A 436 28.49 10.55 4.54
N ARG A 437 27.85 11.38 5.39
CA ARG A 437 27.56 11.01 6.79
C ARG A 437 26.53 9.87 6.91
N CYS A 438 25.57 9.79 5.99
CA CYS A 438 24.60 8.69 5.88
C CYS A 438 24.95 7.72 4.73
N GLY A 439 26.26 7.52 4.49
CA GLY A 439 26.78 6.52 3.55
C GLY A 439 26.52 5.06 3.98
N LEU A 440 27.12 4.12 3.24
CA LEU A 440 27.05 2.68 3.55
C LEU A 440 27.81 2.39 4.84
N ALA A 441 27.29 1.46 5.65
CA ALA A 441 27.94 0.99 6.86
C ALA A 441 27.85 -0.55 6.95
N LEU A 442 28.95 -1.20 7.31
CA LEU A 442 28.96 -2.65 7.54
C LEU A 442 27.98 -3.03 8.67
N HIS A 443 27.27 -4.14 8.48
CA HIS A 443 26.18 -4.63 9.33
C HIS A 443 24.93 -3.73 9.42
N ILE A 444 24.80 -2.70 8.58
CA ILE A 444 23.52 -2.00 8.36
C ILE A 444 23.07 -2.29 6.93
N PRO A 445 21.96 -3.01 6.70
CA PRO A 445 21.58 -3.44 5.36
C PRO A 445 21.07 -2.28 4.50
N LEU A 446 21.53 -2.22 3.26
CA LEU A 446 21.03 -1.28 2.25
C LEU A 446 19.79 -1.85 1.54
N ARG A 447 18.95 -0.97 0.99
CA ARG A 447 17.72 -1.39 0.30
C ARG A 447 18.03 -2.10 -1.03
N PRO A 448 17.58 -3.34 -1.25
CA PRO A 448 17.88 -4.09 -2.46
C PRO A 448 17.37 -3.39 -3.72
N MET A 449 18.17 -3.36 -4.79
CA MET A 449 17.75 -2.91 -6.12
C MET A 449 16.66 -3.85 -6.69
N LEU A 450 15.63 -3.28 -7.31
CA LEU A 450 14.41 -4.00 -7.72
C LEU A 450 14.21 -4.01 -9.24
N GLY A 451 14.19 -5.21 -9.84
CA GLY A 451 13.89 -5.34 -11.27
C GLY A 451 12.44 -4.96 -11.63
N SER A 452 12.26 -4.27 -12.76
CA SER A 452 10.94 -4.02 -13.37
C SER A 452 10.34 -5.31 -13.96
N ILE A 453 9.05 -5.29 -14.27
CA ILE A 453 8.35 -6.44 -14.90
C ILE A 453 8.27 -6.16 -16.40
N THR A 454 8.66 -7.13 -17.21
CA THR A 454 8.44 -7.15 -18.65
C THR A 454 7.70 -8.44 -18.98
N ARG A 455 6.73 -8.41 -19.89
CA ARG A 455 5.86 -9.57 -20.15
C ARG A 455 6.46 -10.50 -21.18
N ASP A 456 6.92 -9.94 -22.29
CA ASP A 456 7.37 -10.67 -23.47
C ASP A 456 8.87 -10.49 -23.70
N LEU A 457 9.55 -11.52 -24.23
CA LEU A 457 10.98 -11.40 -24.60
C LEU A 457 11.18 -10.33 -25.68
N SER A 458 10.23 -10.16 -26.60
CA SER A 458 10.26 -9.10 -27.62
C SER A 458 10.14 -7.69 -27.03
N GLU A 459 9.33 -7.53 -25.96
CA GLU A 459 9.22 -6.27 -25.20
C GLU A 459 10.55 -5.97 -24.48
N MET A 460 11.21 -7.01 -23.95
CA MET A 460 12.53 -6.92 -23.31
C MET A 460 13.61 -6.49 -24.31
N LEU A 461 13.73 -7.17 -25.44
CA LEU A 461 14.72 -6.84 -26.48
C LEU A 461 14.50 -5.42 -27.02
N THR A 462 13.25 -5.01 -27.25
CA THR A 462 12.91 -3.65 -27.72
C THR A 462 13.31 -2.56 -26.72
N LYS A 463 13.27 -2.83 -25.40
CA LYS A 463 13.75 -1.89 -24.37
C LYS A 463 15.28 -1.79 -24.31
N LEU A 464 15.99 -2.83 -24.73
CA LEU A 464 17.45 -2.95 -24.62
C LEU A 464 18.22 -2.74 -25.94
N GLN A 465 17.53 -2.35 -27.02
CA GLN A 465 18.12 -2.07 -28.33
C GLN A 465 19.37 -1.16 -28.24
N GLY A 466 20.49 -1.65 -28.77
CA GLY A 466 21.77 -0.94 -28.82
C GLY A 466 22.62 -1.03 -27.54
N ARG A 467 22.36 -2.00 -26.64
CA ARG A 467 23.12 -2.19 -25.38
C ARG A 467 23.44 -3.65 -25.10
N ASP A 468 24.58 -3.87 -24.46
CA ASP A 468 24.99 -5.17 -23.91
C ASP A 468 24.26 -5.45 -22.59
N PHE A 469 23.78 -6.69 -22.43
CA PHE A 469 23.12 -7.14 -21.21
C PHE A 469 23.55 -8.55 -20.82
N SER A 470 23.44 -8.86 -19.53
CA SER A 470 23.61 -10.21 -18.98
C SER A 470 22.24 -10.77 -18.63
N CYS A 471 21.92 -11.94 -19.18
CA CYS A 471 20.79 -12.76 -18.79
C CYS A 471 21.24 -13.75 -17.71
N GLU A 472 20.56 -13.74 -16.57
CA GLU A 472 20.86 -14.50 -15.36
C GLU A 472 19.68 -15.41 -14.98
N TYR A 473 19.94 -16.61 -14.46
CA TYR A 473 18.87 -17.48 -13.96
C TYR A 473 18.16 -16.88 -12.74
N LYS A 474 16.83 -16.82 -12.79
CA LYS A 474 16.01 -16.33 -11.67
C LYS A 474 15.53 -17.48 -10.77
N TYR A 475 16.38 -17.88 -9.85
CA TYR A 475 16.09 -18.89 -8.81
C TYR A 475 14.86 -18.54 -7.95
N ASP A 476 14.07 -19.56 -7.55
CA ASP A 476 12.98 -19.48 -6.54
C ASP A 476 13.59 -19.74 -5.15
N GLY A 477 14.01 -18.67 -4.48
CA GLY A 477 14.75 -18.74 -3.22
C GLY A 477 14.46 -17.57 -2.27
N GLN A 478 15.41 -17.32 -1.36
CA GLN A 478 15.35 -16.16 -0.47
C GLN A 478 16.60 -15.28 -0.65
N ARG A 479 16.43 -14.11 -1.28
CA ARG A 479 17.47 -13.08 -1.41
C ARG A 479 18.13 -12.79 -0.07
N ALA A 480 19.44 -12.96 -0.04
CA ALA A 480 20.30 -12.71 1.10
C ALA A 480 21.32 -11.63 0.72
N GLN A 481 21.36 -10.58 1.52
CA GLN A 481 22.40 -9.57 1.49
C GLN A 481 23.38 -9.89 2.61
N VAL A 482 24.62 -10.23 2.27
CA VAL A 482 25.62 -10.72 3.22
C VAL A 482 26.68 -9.66 3.45
N HIS A 483 26.81 -9.22 4.70
CA HIS A 483 27.80 -8.26 5.17
C HIS A 483 28.90 -9.01 5.93
N CYS A 484 30.15 -8.69 5.61
CA CYS A 484 31.33 -9.29 6.22
C CYS A 484 32.33 -8.22 6.66
N ASP A 485 32.79 -8.31 7.90
CA ASP A 485 33.81 -7.43 8.49
C ASP A 485 35.21 -8.07 8.45
N ASP A 486 36.23 -7.23 8.54
CA ASP A 486 37.65 -7.61 8.62
C ASP A 486 37.88 -8.52 9.84
N LYS A 487 37.13 -8.29 10.92
CA LYS A 487 37.17 -9.07 12.18
C LYS A 487 36.44 -10.42 12.10
N GLY A 488 36.04 -10.85 10.90
CA GLY A 488 35.36 -12.13 10.68
C GLY A 488 33.87 -12.14 11.04
N LYS A 489 33.30 -11.04 11.54
CA LYS A 489 31.86 -10.95 11.83
C LYS A 489 31.05 -11.01 10.53
N VAL A 490 30.03 -11.86 10.50
CA VAL A 490 29.06 -11.99 9.40
C VAL A 490 27.70 -11.43 9.84
N SER A 491 26.93 -10.86 8.92
CA SER A 491 25.49 -10.66 9.11
C SER A 491 24.74 -10.83 7.81
N ILE A 492 23.63 -11.58 7.85
CA ILE A 492 22.83 -11.94 6.67
C ILE A 492 21.46 -11.26 6.82
N PHE A 493 21.03 -10.53 5.80
CA PHE A 493 19.77 -9.78 5.82
C PHE A 493 18.82 -10.21 4.68
N SER A 494 17.51 -10.20 4.96
CA SER A 494 16.45 -10.56 4.02
C SER A 494 16.17 -9.45 3.00
N ARG A 495 15.40 -9.76 1.95
CA ARG A 495 14.81 -8.77 1.03
C ARG A 495 14.02 -7.65 1.73
N HIS A 496 13.54 -7.89 2.96
CA HIS A 496 12.82 -6.92 3.79
C HIS A 496 13.68 -6.31 4.91
N LEU A 497 15.01 -6.52 4.83
CA LEU A 497 16.03 -6.05 5.77
C LEU A 497 15.97 -6.71 7.16
N GLU A 498 15.30 -7.85 7.29
CA GLU A 498 15.25 -8.64 8.54
C GLU A 498 16.57 -9.40 8.72
N VAL A 499 17.06 -9.52 9.96
CA VAL A 499 18.24 -10.37 10.24
C VAL A 499 17.90 -11.85 10.07
N MET A 500 18.71 -12.55 9.29
CA MET A 500 18.61 -13.99 9.02
C MET A 500 19.86 -14.78 9.45
N THR A 501 20.83 -14.15 10.11
CA THR A 501 22.09 -14.78 10.53
C THR A 501 21.84 -16.09 11.30
N ASP A 502 20.91 -16.08 12.26
CA ASP A 502 20.57 -17.23 13.12
C ASP A 502 19.80 -18.35 12.40
N LYS A 503 19.27 -18.05 11.20
CA LYS A 503 18.64 -19.04 10.29
C LYS A 503 19.69 -19.75 9.43
N TYR A 504 20.84 -19.12 9.17
CA TYR A 504 21.86 -19.57 8.22
C TYR A 504 23.28 -19.67 8.82
N PRO A 505 23.48 -20.46 9.89
CA PRO A 505 24.80 -20.66 10.52
C PRO A 505 25.77 -21.44 9.62
N ASP A 506 25.25 -22.23 8.69
CA ASP A 506 25.98 -22.90 7.61
C ASP A 506 26.62 -21.91 6.65
N LEU A 507 25.86 -20.91 6.17
CA LEU A 507 26.39 -19.84 5.34
C LEU A 507 27.40 -18.98 6.13
N VAL A 508 27.14 -18.70 7.41
CA VAL A 508 28.10 -18.00 8.29
C VAL A 508 29.42 -18.78 8.42
N ALA A 509 29.37 -20.10 8.58
CA ALA A 509 30.56 -20.96 8.64
C ALA A 509 31.27 -21.14 7.28
N LEU A 510 30.60 -20.84 6.17
CA LEU A 510 31.14 -20.84 4.81
C LEU A 510 31.85 -19.51 4.47
N MET A 511 31.41 -18.37 5.02
CA MET A 511 31.96 -17.05 4.70
C MET A 511 33.49 -16.89 4.86
N PRO A 512 34.18 -17.54 5.82
CA PRO A 512 35.65 -17.50 5.89
C PRO A 512 36.34 -18.30 4.77
N LYS A 513 35.68 -19.29 4.17
CA LYS A 513 36.28 -20.20 3.17
C LYS A 513 36.19 -19.67 1.73
N ILE A 514 35.24 -18.78 1.46
CA ILE A 514 35.00 -18.24 0.11
C ILE A 514 35.80 -16.98 -0.19
N ARG A 515 36.46 -16.37 0.81
CA ARG A 515 37.30 -15.17 0.62
C ARG A 515 38.59 -15.56 -0.09
N GLY A 516 38.88 -14.92 -1.23
CA GLY A 516 40.22 -14.93 -1.81
C GLY A 516 41.20 -14.09 -0.98
N GLU A 517 42.48 -14.25 -1.29
CA GLU A 517 43.55 -13.46 -0.66
C GLU A 517 43.34 -11.96 -0.95
N GLY A 518 43.36 -11.15 0.12
CA GLY A 518 43.12 -9.70 0.04
C GLY A 518 41.67 -9.23 0.27
N VAL A 519 40.70 -10.13 0.50
CA VAL A 519 39.32 -9.72 0.87
C VAL A 519 39.17 -9.57 2.39
N GLY A 520 39.24 -8.34 2.88
CA GLY A 520 38.98 -7.96 4.28
C GLY A 520 37.49 -7.91 4.60
N SER A 521 36.80 -6.93 4.02
CA SER A 521 35.39 -6.64 4.29
C SER A 521 34.59 -6.47 3.00
N PHE A 522 33.33 -6.87 3.00
CA PHE A 522 32.48 -6.83 1.80
C PHE A 522 30.99 -6.78 2.12
N ILE A 523 30.21 -6.32 1.14
CA ILE A 523 28.76 -6.50 1.09
C ILE A 523 28.40 -7.09 -0.28
N MET A 524 27.89 -8.31 -0.28
CA MET A 524 27.48 -9.05 -1.49
C MET A 524 25.99 -9.38 -1.47
N GLU A 525 25.41 -9.66 -2.64
CA GLU A 525 24.06 -10.19 -2.78
C GLU A 525 23.99 -11.48 -3.56
N GLY A 526 23.12 -12.38 -3.09
CA GLY A 526 22.77 -13.62 -3.74
C GLY A 526 21.36 -14.08 -3.40
N GLU A 527 20.88 -15.13 -4.05
CA GLU A 527 19.64 -15.82 -3.68
C GLU A 527 20.02 -17.14 -2.99
N VAL A 528 19.49 -17.38 -1.79
CA VAL A 528 19.69 -18.65 -1.06
C VAL A 528 18.63 -19.63 -1.52
N VAL A 529 19.04 -20.79 -2.03
CA VAL A 529 18.17 -21.83 -2.60
C VAL A 529 18.41 -23.13 -1.85
N ALA A 530 17.35 -23.92 -1.62
CA ALA A 530 17.50 -25.26 -1.06
C ALA A 530 18.04 -26.22 -2.13
N VAL A 531 19.06 -27.01 -1.82
CA VAL A 531 19.74 -27.90 -2.78
C VAL A 531 19.93 -29.28 -2.18
N ASP A 532 19.88 -30.32 -2.99
CA ASP A 532 20.33 -31.67 -2.58
C ASP A 532 21.84 -31.82 -2.75
N GLN A 533 22.59 -32.16 -1.71
CA GLN A 533 24.03 -32.40 -1.88
C GLN A 533 24.35 -33.64 -2.72
N ASN A 534 23.48 -34.65 -2.78
CA ASN A 534 23.75 -35.88 -3.52
C ASN A 534 23.49 -35.72 -5.02
N THR A 535 22.37 -35.09 -5.41
CA THR A 535 21.99 -34.94 -6.82
C THR A 535 22.29 -33.56 -7.41
N GLY A 536 22.54 -32.54 -6.58
CA GLY A 536 22.65 -31.15 -7.01
C GLY A 536 21.31 -30.50 -7.42
N GLU A 537 20.17 -31.20 -7.31
CA GLU A 537 18.87 -30.67 -7.73
C GLU A 537 18.39 -29.54 -6.80
N LEU A 538 17.86 -28.48 -7.42
CA LEU A 538 17.24 -27.35 -6.74
C LEU A 538 15.86 -27.75 -6.20
N LYS A 539 15.60 -27.42 -4.93
CA LYS A 539 14.33 -27.68 -4.24
C LYS A 539 13.55 -26.37 -4.11
N THR A 540 12.22 -26.48 -4.17
CA THR A 540 11.31 -25.32 -4.21
C THR A 540 11.41 -24.45 -2.96
N PHE A 541 10.98 -23.18 -3.08
CA PHE A 541 10.90 -22.26 -1.94
C PHE A 541 10.07 -22.82 -0.78
N GLN A 542 9.06 -23.67 -1.03
CA GLN A 542 8.29 -24.30 0.05
C GLN A 542 9.19 -25.18 0.95
N THR A 543 10.13 -25.94 0.37
CA THR A 543 11.16 -26.69 1.11
C THR A 543 12.07 -25.75 1.92
N LEU A 544 12.48 -24.61 1.35
CA LEU A 544 13.30 -23.61 2.05
C LEU A 544 12.56 -22.93 3.21
N THR A 545 11.22 -22.79 3.14
CA THR A 545 10.41 -22.22 4.24
C THR A 545 10.20 -23.17 5.42
N ASN A 546 10.36 -24.48 5.23
CA ASN A 546 10.29 -25.48 6.31
C ASN A 546 11.53 -25.44 7.24
N ARG A 547 12.58 -24.70 6.87
CA ARG A 547 13.76 -24.50 7.71
C ARG A 547 13.44 -23.60 8.90
N ALA A 548 13.84 -24.03 10.10
CA ALA A 548 13.65 -23.28 11.35
C ALA A 548 14.21 -21.85 11.26
N ARG A 549 13.53 -20.89 11.90
CA ARG A 549 13.76 -19.44 11.71
C ARG A 549 14.73 -18.81 12.72
N LYS A 550 15.02 -19.48 13.84
CA LYS A 550 15.87 -19.02 14.94
C LYS A 550 16.62 -20.20 15.53
N ASP A 551 17.73 -19.92 16.21
CA ASP A 551 18.48 -20.85 17.06
C ASP A 551 18.85 -22.18 16.38
N VAL A 552 19.17 -22.12 15.08
CA VAL A 552 19.53 -23.30 14.29
C VAL A 552 20.96 -23.72 14.64
N ALA A 553 21.13 -24.95 15.13
CA ALA A 553 22.45 -25.56 15.25
C ALA A 553 22.86 -26.22 13.93
N ILE A 554 24.14 -26.15 13.56
CA ILE A 554 24.64 -26.69 12.26
C ILE A 554 24.27 -28.17 12.10
N GLY A 555 24.46 -28.99 13.14
CA GLY A 555 24.06 -30.41 13.12
C GLY A 555 22.55 -30.71 13.17
N SER A 556 21.69 -29.68 13.15
CA SER A 556 20.22 -29.85 13.08
C SER A 556 19.61 -29.51 11.71
N ILE A 557 20.45 -29.13 10.74
CA ILE A 557 20.02 -28.70 9.41
C ILE A 557 19.58 -29.92 8.58
N LYS A 558 18.27 -30.06 8.36
CA LYS A 558 17.68 -31.03 7.42
C LYS A 558 17.51 -30.52 5.99
N VAL A 559 17.62 -29.21 5.79
CA VAL A 559 17.46 -28.53 4.49
C VAL A 559 18.69 -27.68 4.25
N GLU A 560 19.61 -28.28 3.51
CA GLU A 560 20.87 -27.69 3.07
C GLU A 560 20.62 -26.67 1.95
N VAL A 561 21.51 -25.70 1.82
CA VAL A 561 21.32 -24.55 0.92
C VAL A 561 22.61 -24.18 0.20
N CYS A 562 22.44 -23.66 -1.02
CA CYS A 562 23.50 -22.99 -1.77
C CYS A 562 23.20 -21.49 -1.84
N LEU A 563 24.23 -20.65 -1.72
CA LEU A 563 24.16 -19.22 -1.98
C LEU A 563 24.59 -18.95 -3.44
N PHE A 564 23.64 -18.56 -4.29
CA PHE A 564 23.90 -18.16 -5.67
C PHE A 564 24.14 -16.66 -5.74
N ALA A 565 25.40 -16.23 -5.83
CA ALA A 565 25.80 -14.82 -5.79
C ALA A 565 25.70 -14.11 -7.16
N PHE A 566 25.28 -12.83 -7.16
CA PHE A 566 24.98 -12.07 -8.38
C PHE A 566 25.35 -10.57 -8.38
N ASP A 567 25.74 -9.97 -7.25
CA ASP A 567 26.27 -8.59 -7.23
C ASP A 567 27.17 -8.33 -5.99
N LEU A 568 28.01 -7.31 -6.08
CA LEU A 568 28.96 -6.88 -5.06
C LEU A 568 28.87 -5.35 -4.90
N MET A 569 28.49 -4.87 -3.72
CA MET A 569 28.12 -3.47 -3.46
C MET A 569 29.18 -2.70 -2.66
N TYR A 570 30.08 -3.41 -1.98
CA TYR A 570 31.11 -2.84 -1.12
C TYR A 570 32.27 -3.82 -0.98
N LEU A 571 33.51 -3.31 -0.94
CA LEU A 571 34.74 -4.10 -0.83
C LEU A 571 35.85 -3.27 -0.16
N ASN A 572 36.49 -3.83 0.87
CA ASN A 572 37.73 -3.30 1.48
C ASN A 572 37.71 -1.80 1.80
N GLY A 573 36.61 -1.30 2.36
CA GLY A 573 36.42 0.13 2.66
C GLY A 573 35.60 0.90 1.62
N GLU A 574 35.58 0.46 0.36
CA GLU A 574 35.03 1.22 -0.77
C GLU A 574 33.60 0.79 -1.18
N PRO A 575 32.66 1.73 -1.36
CA PRO A 575 31.34 1.46 -1.94
C PRO A 575 31.40 1.37 -3.46
N LEU A 576 30.95 0.25 -4.03
CA LEU A 576 30.98 -0.01 -5.47
C LEU A 576 29.70 0.38 -6.22
N LEU A 577 28.71 0.99 -5.53
CA LEU A 577 27.37 1.24 -6.09
C LEU A 577 27.39 2.04 -7.40
N ASP A 578 28.25 3.04 -7.48
CA ASP A 578 28.33 3.98 -8.60
C ASP A 578 29.17 3.43 -9.78
N ARG A 579 29.77 2.23 -9.64
CA ARG A 579 30.51 1.52 -10.70
C ARG A 579 29.57 0.66 -11.59
N PRO A 580 29.89 0.44 -12.88
CA PRO A 580 29.05 -0.34 -13.80
C PRO A 580 28.95 -1.82 -13.43
N PHE A 581 27.85 -2.48 -13.81
CA PHE A 581 27.58 -3.86 -13.40
C PHE A 581 28.63 -4.86 -13.90
N ARG A 582 29.17 -4.67 -15.11
CA ARG A 582 30.26 -5.49 -15.66
C ARG A 582 31.47 -5.57 -14.70
N GLU A 583 31.83 -4.44 -14.10
CA GLU A 583 32.97 -4.35 -13.18
C GLU A 583 32.67 -5.03 -11.83
N ARG A 584 31.51 -4.75 -11.22
CA ARG A 584 31.09 -5.36 -9.95
C ARG A 584 31.02 -6.89 -10.05
N ARG A 585 30.52 -7.40 -11.18
CA ARG A 585 30.47 -8.84 -11.52
C ARG A 585 31.85 -9.45 -11.80
N SER A 586 32.78 -8.67 -12.36
CA SER A 586 34.18 -9.10 -12.54
C SER A 586 34.90 -9.26 -11.20
N LEU A 587 34.83 -8.23 -10.34
CA LEU A 587 35.38 -8.26 -8.97
C LEU A 587 34.81 -9.41 -8.13
N LEU A 588 33.49 -9.64 -8.23
CA LEU A 588 32.82 -10.75 -7.55
C LEU A 588 33.39 -12.12 -7.98
N ARG A 589 33.74 -12.31 -9.26
CA ARG A 589 34.25 -13.57 -9.80
C ARG A 589 35.76 -13.79 -9.58
N SER A 590 36.54 -12.71 -9.44
CA SER A 590 38.00 -12.81 -9.29
C SER A 590 38.48 -12.89 -7.84
N LEU A 591 37.71 -12.35 -6.88
CA LEU A 591 38.12 -12.20 -5.48
C LEU A 591 37.56 -13.29 -4.54
N PHE A 592 36.76 -14.22 -5.06
CA PHE A 592 36.02 -15.19 -4.26
C PHE A 592 36.07 -16.58 -4.90
N THR A 593 36.19 -17.62 -4.08
CA THR A 593 36.33 -19.01 -4.53
C THR A 593 34.99 -19.75 -4.51
N GLU A 594 34.59 -20.34 -5.64
CA GLU A 594 33.38 -21.18 -5.70
C GLU A 594 33.56 -22.49 -4.90
N VAL A 595 32.52 -22.88 -4.17
CA VAL A 595 32.44 -24.12 -3.39
C VAL A 595 31.21 -24.90 -3.89
N PRO A 596 31.40 -25.92 -4.74
CA PRO A 596 30.30 -26.62 -5.41
C PRO A 596 29.20 -27.10 -4.46
N ARG A 597 27.94 -26.77 -4.80
CA ARG A 597 26.70 -27.02 -4.02
C ARG A 597 26.53 -26.20 -2.73
N GLN A 598 27.45 -25.30 -2.39
CA GLN A 598 27.34 -24.44 -1.19
C GLN A 598 27.44 -22.93 -1.51
N PHE A 599 28.32 -22.55 -2.43
CA PHE A 599 28.48 -21.18 -2.92
C PHE A 599 28.97 -21.18 -4.37
N THR A 600 28.18 -20.60 -5.27
CA THR A 600 28.47 -20.55 -6.72
C THR A 600 27.93 -19.26 -7.33
N TRP A 601 28.37 -18.91 -8.54
CA TRP A 601 27.75 -17.81 -9.27
C TRP A 601 26.34 -18.16 -9.74
N VAL A 602 25.50 -17.15 -9.91
CA VAL A 602 24.30 -17.27 -10.76
C VAL A 602 24.73 -17.63 -12.18
N LYS A 603 24.14 -18.69 -12.76
CA LYS A 603 24.35 -19.04 -14.17
C LYS A 603 23.89 -17.89 -15.05
N SER A 604 24.76 -17.46 -15.96
CA SER A 604 24.59 -16.23 -16.74
C SER A 604 25.12 -16.38 -18.17
N ILE A 605 24.46 -15.74 -19.13
CA ILE A 605 24.97 -15.50 -20.49
C ILE A 605 25.01 -13.99 -20.74
N ASP A 606 26.04 -13.50 -21.43
CA ASP A 606 26.14 -12.10 -21.87
C ASP A 606 25.75 -12.05 -23.35
N ALA A 607 24.83 -11.15 -23.70
CA ALA A 607 24.14 -11.14 -24.99
C ALA A 607 23.83 -9.71 -25.46
N THR A 608 23.58 -9.58 -26.76
CA THR A 608 23.16 -8.35 -27.43
C THR A 608 21.70 -8.43 -27.89
N SER A 609 21.20 -7.36 -28.49
CA SER A 609 19.86 -7.33 -29.10
C SER A 609 19.69 -8.27 -30.30
N GLN A 610 20.78 -8.83 -30.85
CA GLN A 610 20.76 -9.73 -32.02
C GLN A 610 20.61 -11.22 -31.61
N ASP A 611 21.10 -11.60 -30.42
CA ASP A 611 21.21 -12.99 -29.94
C ASP A 611 19.89 -13.58 -29.40
N SER A 612 18.77 -13.25 -30.05
CA SER A 612 17.41 -13.52 -29.54
C SER A 612 17.11 -15.02 -29.37
N GLU A 613 17.66 -15.88 -30.22
CA GLU A 613 17.49 -17.34 -30.15
C GLU A 613 18.22 -17.93 -28.94
N THR A 614 19.47 -17.51 -28.69
CA THR A 614 20.27 -17.96 -27.54
C THR A 614 19.67 -17.51 -26.21
N VAL A 615 19.06 -16.31 -26.16
CA VAL A 615 18.30 -15.85 -24.99
C VAL A 615 17.03 -16.68 -24.77
N LEU A 616 16.35 -17.12 -25.85
CA LEU A 616 15.18 -18.00 -25.76
C LEU A 616 15.54 -19.41 -25.30
N GLU A 617 16.65 -19.98 -25.77
CA GLU A 617 17.19 -21.26 -25.30
C GLU A 617 17.59 -21.17 -23.82
N PHE A 618 18.31 -20.12 -23.44
CA PHE A 618 18.71 -19.88 -22.06
C PHE A 618 17.51 -19.73 -21.12
N PHE A 619 16.42 -19.11 -21.59
CA PHE A 619 15.14 -19.02 -20.88
C PHE A 619 14.45 -20.38 -20.70
N LYS A 620 14.41 -21.23 -21.74
CA LYS A 620 13.90 -22.62 -21.65
C LYS A 620 14.67 -23.41 -20.60
N GLY A 621 16.00 -23.44 -20.70
CA GLY A 621 16.86 -24.14 -19.74
C GLY A 621 16.73 -23.62 -18.29
N ALA A 622 16.36 -22.35 -18.10
CA ALA A 622 16.00 -21.83 -16.77
C ALA A 622 14.69 -22.44 -16.26
N THR A 623 13.65 -22.52 -17.10
CA THR A 623 12.37 -23.14 -16.72
C THR A 623 12.48 -24.66 -16.50
N ASP A 624 13.34 -25.36 -17.27
CA ASP A 624 13.57 -26.80 -17.13
C ASP A 624 14.27 -27.14 -15.79
N ILE A 625 15.13 -26.23 -15.31
CA ILE A 625 15.83 -26.31 -14.02
C ILE A 625 14.97 -25.69 -12.88
N LYS A 626 13.64 -25.65 -13.08
CA LYS A 626 12.63 -25.20 -12.09
C LYS A 626 12.86 -23.78 -11.54
N CYS A 627 13.54 -22.91 -12.29
CA CYS A 627 13.67 -21.48 -11.95
C CYS A 627 12.44 -20.68 -12.44
N GLU A 628 12.17 -19.51 -11.84
CA GLU A 628 11.02 -18.67 -12.19
C GLU A 628 11.11 -18.06 -13.61
N GLY A 629 12.28 -18.12 -14.25
CA GLY A 629 12.61 -17.47 -15.51
C GLY A 629 14.00 -16.83 -15.46
N ILE A 630 14.15 -15.63 -16.03
CA ILE A 630 15.44 -14.92 -16.10
C ILE A 630 15.37 -13.49 -15.55
N MET A 631 16.49 -13.04 -14.98
CA MET A 631 16.80 -11.64 -14.73
C MET A 631 17.65 -11.12 -15.89
N VAL A 632 17.35 -9.95 -16.43
CA VAL A 632 18.19 -9.30 -17.46
C VAL A 632 18.76 -8.01 -16.87
N LYS A 633 20.08 -7.86 -16.89
CA LYS A 633 20.80 -6.71 -16.32
C LYS A 633 21.65 -6.04 -17.39
N ILE A 634 21.54 -4.72 -17.55
CA ILE A 634 22.43 -3.95 -18.43
C ILE A 634 23.86 -3.97 -17.86
N LEU A 635 24.84 -4.29 -18.71
CA LEU A 635 26.24 -4.41 -18.30
C LEU A 635 26.91 -3.05 -18.09
N ASP A 636 26.70 -2.11 -19.02
CA ASP A 636 27.40 -0.82 -19.08
C ASP A 636 26.45 0.37 -19.37
N ASN A 637 26.90 1.58 -19.05
CA ASN A 637 26.11 2.81 -19.23
C ASN A 637 26.03 3.29 -20.70
N ILE A 638 27.01 2.91 -21.52
CA ILE A 638 27.21 3.37 -22.89
C ILE A 638 26.37 2.49 -23.84
N ALA A 639 25.71 3.10 -24.83
CA ALA A 639 25.10 2.36 -25.93
C ALA A 639 26.17 1.99 -26.96
N ASN A 640 26.21 0.73 -27.39
CA ASN A 640 27.24 0.26 -28.31
C ASN A 640 26.96 0.83 -29.71
N LYS A 641 27.84 1.74 -30.15
CA LYS A 641 27.65 2.54 -31.38
C LYS A 641 27.64 1.68 -32.66
N SER A 642 28.12 0.44 -32.57
CA SER A 642 28.10 -0.61 -33.61
C SER A 642 26.76 -1.36 -33.74
N LEU A 643 25.87 -1.26 -32.74
CA LEU A 643 24.56 -1.93 -32.72
C LEU A 643 23.40 -0.98 -33.08
N ILE A 644 23.71 0.25 -33.50
CA ILE A 644 22.74 1.22 -34.01
C ILE A 644 22.73 1.08 -35.54
N THR A 645 21.68 0.46 -36.07
CA THR A 645 21.41 0.47 -37.52
C THR A 645 21.18 1.90 -38.01
N GLU A 646 21.63 2.22 -39.22
CA GLU A 646 21.94 3.58 -39.69
C GLU A 646 20.72 4.53 -39.87
N ASP A 647 19.51 4.11 -39.56
CA ASP A 647 18.24 4.87 -39.69
C ASP A 647 18.05 6.02 -38.66
N PHE A 648 19.02 6.26 -37.77
CA PHE A 648 18.97 7.37 -36.80
C PHE A 648 20.17 8.30 -36.94
N THR A 649 20.05 9.26 -37.86
CA THR A 649 21.01 10.34 -38.05
C THR A 649 21.15 11.24 -36.83
N GLU A 650 22.42 11.48 -36.48
CA GLU A 650 22.96 12.68 -35.83
C GLU A 650 22.17 13.31 -34.66
N ILE A 651 22.58 12.93 -33.44
CA ILE A 651 22.62 13.88 -32.32
C ILE A 651 24.07 13.97 -31.87
N GLU A 652 24.71 15.10 -32.15
CA GLU A 652 26.10 15.34 -31.74
C GLU A 652 26.25 15.40 -30.22
N LEU A 653 27.33 14.80 -29.72
CA LEU A 653 27.81 14.97 -28.35
C LEU A 653 29.04 15.88 -28.39
N VAL A 654 28.83 17.19 -28.22
CA VAL A 654 29.90 18.16 -28.00
C VAL A 654 29.78 18.71 -26.58
N SER A 655 30.82 18.49 -25.78
CA SER A 655 30.96 19.03 -24.43
C SER A 655 31.79 20.30 -24.46
N GLU A 656 31.23 21.45 -24.09
CA GLU A 656 32.05 22.63 -23.76
C GLU A 656 31.37 23.61 -22.80
N ALA A 657 32.16 24.56 -22.27
CA ALA A 657 31.83 25.43 -21.15
C ALA A 657 31.12 26.74 -21.58
N PRO A 658 30.46 27.49 -20.66
CA PRO A 658 29.58 28.59 -21.05
C PRO A 658 30.29 29.93 -21.26
N THR A 659 30.04 30.57 -22.40
CA THR A 659 30.31 32.01 -22.63
C THR A 659 29.11 32.72 -23.27
N THR A 660 28.99 34.03 -23.01
CA THR A 660 27.78 34.83 -23.26
C THR A 660 27.72 35.48 -24.65
N THR A 661 26.53 35.59 -25.26
CA THR A 661 26.09 36.80 -26.00
C THR A 661 24.58 36.79 -26.27
N LYS A 662 24.04 37.89 -26.82
CA LYS A 662 22.60 38.13 -27.07
C LYS A 662 22.25 38.07 -28.57
N GLY A 663 21.05 37.64 -28.91
CA GLY A 663 20.30 38.19 -30.04
C GLY A 663 19.59 37.19 -30.97
N GLY A 664 18.50 37.63 -31.59
CA GLY A 664 17.82 36.93 -32.70
C GLY A 664 16.54 36.18 -32.32
N LYS A 665 15.42 36.54 -32.95
CA LYS A 665 14.17 35.74 -32.98
C LYS A 665 13.98 35.20 -34.40
N SER A 666 13.58 33.93 -34.51
CA SER A 666 12.63 33.51 -35.54
C SER A 666 11.75 32.38 -34.98
N LYS A 667 10.59 32.14 -35.59
CA LYS A 667 9.63 31.09 -35.20
C LYS A 667 9.39 30.13 -36.36
N THR A 668 9.51 28.84 -36.09
CA THR A 668 8.80 27.77 -36.80
C THR A 668 8.39 26.72 -35.76
N ASN A 669 7.10 26.40 -35.67
CA ASN A 669 6.57 25.43 -34.71
C ASN A 669 6.34 24.08 -35.41
N SER A 670 7.10 23.06 -35.03
CA SER A 670 6.76 21.64 -35.26
C SER A 670 6.90 20.90 -33.92
N THR A 671 5.77 20.74 -33.22
CA THR A 671 5.75 20.17 -31.85
C THR A 671 5.73 18.64 -31.87
N GLU A 672 6.88 18.03 -32.19
CA GLU A 672 7.08 16.61 -31.97
C GLU A 672 7.12 16.29 -30.46
N LYS A 673 6.28 15.36 -30.02
CA LYS A 673 6.26 14.87 -28.64
C LYS A 673 7.43 13.90 -28.41
N LYS A 674 8.66 14.42 -28.25
CA LYS A 674 9.82 13.61 -27.85
C LYS A 674 9.56 12.94 -26.50
N THR A 675 9.20 11.66 -26.53
CA THR A 675 9.01 10.83 -25.34
C THR A 675 10.38 10.62 -24.68
N ARG A 676 10.62 11.38 -23.60
CA ARG A 676 11.90 11.47 -22.89
C ARG A 676 12.20 10.16 -22.15
N ARG A 677 12.61 9.11 -22.89
CA ARG A 677 13.09 7.82 -22.36
C ARG A 677 14.15 8.12 -21.29
N LYS A 678 13.98 7.58 -20.09
CA LYS A 678 14.93 7.78 -18.99
C LYS A 678 16.26 7.12 -19.34
N ALA A 679 17.37 7.72 -18.91
CA ALA A 679 18.69 7.12 -19.05
C ALA A 679 18.73 5.77 -18.33
N LEU A 680 19.13 4.72 -19.04
CA LEU A 680 19.35 3.39 -18.49
C LEU A 680 20.76 3.33 -17.88
N LEU A 681 20.83 3.09 -16.57
CA LEU A 681 22.07 3.09 -15.78
C LEU A 681 22.39 1.68 -15.29
N SER A 682 23.64 1.24 -15.45
CA SER A 682 24.19 -0.04 -14.97
C SER A 682 24.69 0.01 -13.51
N THR A 683 24.63 1.19 -12.88
CA THR A 683 24.94 1.40 -11.46
C THR A 683 23.92 0.69 -10.55
N TYR A 684 24.32 0.40 -9.31
CA TYR A 684 23.43 -0.17 -8.31
C TYR A 684 22.64 0.95 -7.62
N GLU A 685 21.39 1.17 -8.04
CA GLU A 685 20.53 2.17 -7.40
C GLU A 685 19.59 1.53 -6.35
N PRO A 686 19.87 1.63 -5.04
CA PRO A 686 19.06 0.99 -4.00
C PRO A 686 17.65 1.58 -3.87
N ASP A 687 16.67 0.76 -3.46
CA ASP A 687 15.22 1.05 -3.39
C ASP A 687 14.51 1.43 -4.70
N LYS A 688 15.26 1.78 -5.75
CA LYS A 688 14.68 2.14 -7.06
C LYS A 688 14.27 0.89 -7.85
N ARG A 689 13.23 1.07 -8.66
CA ARG A 689 12.84 0.15 -9.73
C ARG A 689 13.15 0.81 -11.05
N LEU A 690 14.21 0.34 -11.70
CA LEU A 690 14.66 0.81 -13.02
C LEU A 690 14.43 -0.28 -14.06
N ASP A 691 14.31 0.12 -15.31
CA ASP A 691 14.32 -0.80 -16.46
C ASP A 691 15.74 -1.29 -16.81
N SER A 692 16.76 -0.88 -16.04
CA SER A 692 18.11 -1.44 -16.07
C SER A 692 18.19 -2.90 -15.64
N TRP A 693 17.27 -3.32 -14.76
CA TRP A 693 17.09 -4.69 -14.32
C TRP A 693 15.67 -5.10 -14.72
N LEU A 694 15.52 -6.01 -15.67
CA LEU A 694 14.23 -6.57 -16.07
C LEU A 694 14.11 -7.97 -15.49
N LYS A 695 12.89 -8.43 -15.21
CA LYS A 695 12.62 -9.85 -14.94
C LYS A 695 11.55 -10.36 -15.90
N VAL A 696 11.86 -11.48 -16.53
CA VAL A 696 11.02 -12.19 -17.49
C VAL A 696 10.70 -13.53 -16.85
N LYS A 697 9.41 -13.87 -16.79
CA LYS A 697 8.89 -15.06 -16.10
C LYS A 697 8.09 -15.93 -17.07
N LYS A 698 7.97 -17.21 -16.75
CA LYS A 698 6.97 -18.10 -17.37
C LYS A 698 5.56 -17.52 -17.19
N ASP A 699 5.23 -17.13 -15.95
CA ASP A 699 3.95 -16.54 -15.52
C ASP A 699 3.69 -15.08 -15.96
N TYR A 700 4.22 -14.67 -17.13
CA TYR A 700 3.77 -13.47 -17.88
C TYR A 700 3.54 -13.67 -19.39
N SER A 701 3.93 -14.80 -19.98
CA SER A 701 3.58 -15.15 -21.36
C SER A 701 2.08 -15.41 -21.48
N THR A 702 1.48 -15.19 -22.66
CA THR A 702 0.03 -15.38 -22.88
C THR A 702 -0.44 -16.83 -22.74
N THR A 703 0.46 -17.80 -22.75
CA THR A 703 0.18 -19.23 -22.55
C THR A 703 0.09 -19.60 -21.06
N PHE A 704 -0.95 -19.10 -20.37
CA PHE A 704 -1.24 -19.45 -18.97
C PHE A 704 -2.10 -20.72 -18.85
N ASP A 705 -1.78 -21.57 -17.88
CA ASP A 705 -2.76 -22.50 -17.30
C ASP A 705 -3.73 -21.70 -16.41
N THR A 706 -5.04 -21.88 -16.61
CA THR A 706 -6.11 -21.28 -15.81
C THR A 706 -7.03 -22.35 -15.22
N LEU A 707 -7.67 -22.03 -14.10
CA LEU A 707 -8.63 -22.90 -13.41
C LEU A 707 -9.99 -22.21 -13.33
N ASP A 708 -11.06 -22.96 -13.64
CA ASP A 708 -12.43 -22.49 -13.57
C ASP A 708 -13.03 -22.94 -12.21
N LEU A 709 -13.10 -22.02 -11.24
CA LEU A 709 -13.46 -22.34 -9.84
C LEU A 709 -14.82 -21.77 -9.42
N ILE A 710 -15.49 -22.44 -8.49
CA ILE A 710 -16.82 -22.08 -7.98
C ILE A 710 -16.68 -21.24 -6.69
N PRO A 711 -17.33 -20.05 -6.59
CA PRO A 711 -17.39 -19.29 -5.35
C PRO A 711 -18.41 -19.90 -4.37
N ILE A 712 -17.98 -20.19 -3.14
CA ILE A 712 -18.78 -20.91 -2.14
C ILE A 712 -19.01 -20.16 -0.82
N ALA A 713 -18.20 -19.13 -0.51
CA ALA A 713 -18.37 -18.36 0.72
C ALA A 713 -17.63 -17.01 0.71
N GLY A 714 -17.96 -16.12 1.63
CA GLY A 714 -17.33 -14.81 1.82
C GLY A 714 -17.04 -14.45 3.28
N TRP A 715 -16.15 -13.47 3.46
CA TRP A 715 -15.88 -12.78 4.73
C TRP A 715 -16.07 -11.28 4.57
N HIS A 716 -16.47 -10.59 5.65
CA HIS A 716 -16.50 -9.12 5.65
C HIS A 716 -15.10 -8.57 5.39
N GLY A 717 -14.98 -7.67 4.40
CA GLY A 717 -13.72 -7.08 4.03
C GLY A 717 -13.13 -6.13 5.08
N GLN A 718 -11.88 -5.74 4.85
CA GLN A 718 -11.14 -4.86 5.76
C GLN A 718 -10.49 -3.70 5.00
N GLY A 719 -10.37 -2.54 5.66
CA GLY A 719 -9.80 -1.34 5.04
C GLY A 719 -10.67 -0.82 3.90
N ARG A 720 -10.05 -0.52 2.75
CA ARG A 720 -10.76 -0.12 1.52
C ARG A 720 -11.90 -1.06 1.14
N LYS A 721 -11.80 -2.35 1.51
CA LYS A 721 -12.80 -3.38 1.19
C LYS A 721 -13.85 -3.58 2.29
N SER A 722 -13.91 -2.78 3.35
CA SER A 722 -14.89 -2.99 4.44
C SER A 722 -16.34 -3.02 3.98
N GLN A 723 -16.63 -2.39 2.85
CA GLN A 723 -17.95 -2.39 2.24
C GLN A 723 -18.27 -3.62 1.37
N TRP A 724 -17.34 -4.56 1.19
CA TRP A 724 -17.45 -5.67 0.21
C TRP A 724 -17.04 -7.03 0.81
N TRP A 725 -17.46 -8.12 0.16
CA TRP A 725 -17.00 -9.48 0.47
C TRP A 725 -15.54 -9.69 0.01
N SER A 726 -14.60 -9.84 0.94
CA SER A 726 -13.20 -10.18 0.63
C SER A 726 -12.42 -10.59 1.89
N PRO A 727 -11.80 -11.78 1.97
CA PRO A 727 -11.68 -12.82 0.93
C PRO A 727 -13.00 -13.47 0.50
N ILE A 728 -12.93 -14.11 -0.66
CA ILE A 728 -13.96 -15.02 -1.18
C ILE A 728 -13.33 -16.42 -1.28
N LEU A 729 -14.05 -17.44 -0.83
CA LEU A 729 -13.64 -18.84 -0.83
C LEU A 729 -14.02 -19.49 -2.17
N LEU A 730 -13.06 -20.16 -2.80
CA LEU A 730 -13.23 -20.84 -4.10
C LEU A 730 -12.98 -22.34 -3.98
N ALA A 731 -13.76 -23.14 -4.71
CA ALA A 731 -13.73 -24.60 -4.72
C ALA A 731 -13.59 -25.21 -6.13
N VAL A 732 -13.08 -26.45 -6.19
CA VAL A 732 -13.22 -27.37 -7.33
C VAL A 732 -14.39 -28.31 -7.08
N ARG A 733 -14.89 -28.92 -8.15
CA ARG A 733 -15.83 -30.05 -8.09
C ARG A 733 -15.06 -31.36 -7.86
N ASN A 734 -15.60 -32.25 -7.04
CA ASN A 734 -15.19 -33.66 -6.98
C ASN A 734 -16.18 -34.51 -7.79
N GLU A 735 -15.70 -35.26 -8.80
CA GLU A 735 -16.58 -36.04 -9.67
C GLU A 735 -17.10 -37.33 -9.00
N GLU A 736 -16.28 -38.01 -8.19
CA GLU A 736 -16.66 -39.27 -7.52
C GLU A 736 -17.73 -39.07 -6.44
N THR A 737 -17.65 -37.96 -5.69
CA THR A 737 -18.53 -37.66 -4.55
C THR A 737 -19.60 -36.62 -4.84
N GLY A 738 -19.45 -35.84 -5.92
CA GLY A 738 -20.29 -34.68 -6.22
C GLY A 738 -20.11 -33.50 -5.25
N SER A 739 -19.11 -33.53 -4.37
CA SER A 739 -18.85 -32.47 -3.39
C SER A 739 -18.06 -31.29 -3.98
N LEU A 740 -18.05 -30.16 -3.25
CA LEU A 740 -17.23 -28.99 -3.55
C LEU A 740 -16.06 -28.89 -2.56
N GLU A 741 -14.85 -29.10 -3.05
CA GLU A 741 -13.63 -29.06 -2.26
C GLU A 741 -13.00 -27.68 -2.30
N ALA A 742 -12.94 -26.99 -1.15
CA ALA A 742 -12.34 -25.67 -1.08
C ALA A 742 -10.83 -25.71 -1.37
N VAL A 743 -10.37 -24.90 -2.34
CA VAL A 743 -8.97 -24.85 -2.80
C VAL A 743 -8.22 -23.62 -2.29
N CYS A 744 -8.86 -22.44 -2.33
CA CYS A 744 -8.15 -21.19 -2.04
C CYS A 744 -9.09 -20.06 -1.62
N LYS A 745 -8.51 -18.98 -1.10
CA LYS A 745 -9.18 -17.70 -0.85
C LYS A 745 -8.63 -16.64 -1.79
N CYS A 746 -9.51 -16.00 -2.55
CA CYS A 746 -9.13 -14.93 -3.47
C CYS A 746 -9.34 -13.54 -2.85
N ILE A 747 -8.38 -12.63 -3.09
CA ILE A 747 -8.44 -11.20 -2.73
C ILE A 747 -7.97 -10.28 -3.87
N SER A 748 -7.74 -10.81 -5.08
CA SER A 748 -7.00 -10.14 -6.16
C SER A 748 -7.59 -10.42 -7.54
N GLY A 749 -7.52 -9.43 -8.44
CA GLY A 749 -8.07 -9.49 -9.80
C GLY A 749 -9.41 -8.74 -9.96
N PHE A 750 -10.24 -8.75 -8.91
CA PHE A 750 -11.52 -8.04 -8.88
C PHE A 750 -11.40 -6.52 -9.04
N THR A 751 -12.28 -5.92 -9.83
CA THR A 751 -12.46 -4.46 -9.96
C THR A 751 -13.43 -3.92 -8.92
N ASP A 752 -13.39 -2.60 -8.66
CA ASP A 752 -14.36 -1.91 -7.79
C ASP A 752 -15.80 -1.98 -8.34
N THR A 753 -15.98 -2.16 -9.65
CA THR A 753 -17.29 -2.42 -10.27
C THR A 753 -17.79 -3.83 -9.97
N PHE A 754 -16.94 -4.85 -10.13
CA PHE A 754 -17.25 -6.23 -9.78
C PHE A 754 -17.58 -6.35 -8.29
N TYR A 755 -16.83 -5.69 -7.40
CA TYR A 755 -17.10 -5.71 -5.97
C TYR A 755 -18.47 -5.16 -5.56
N LYS A 756 -18.99 -4.15 -6.28
CA LYS A 756 -20.35 -3.63 -6.06
C LYS A 756 -21.39 -4.68 -6.50
N ALA A 757 -21.30 -5.15 -7.75
CA ALA A 757 -22.23 -6.14 -8.30
C ALA A 757 -22.25 -7.45 -7.48
N ASN A 758 -21.08 -7.95 -7.06
CA ASN A 758 -20.98 -9.15 -6.23
C ASN A 758 -21.58 -8.95 -4.83
N LYS A 759 -21.56 -7.75 -4.25
CA LYS A 759 -22.24 -7.48 -2.97
C LYS A 759 -23.76 -7.42 -3.12
N GLU A 760 -24.23 -6.87 -4.24
CA GLU A 760 -25.65 -6.79 -4.57
C GLU A 760 -26.25 -8.17 -4.88
N TYR A 761 -25.53 -8.99 -5.65
CA TYR A 761 -25.92 -10.37 -5.98
C TYR A 761 -25.91 -11.31 -4.76
N TYR A 762 -24.94 -11.13 -3.86
CA TYR A 762 -24.83 -11.84 -2.58
C TYR A 762 -25.14 -10.91 -1.38
N ALA A 763 -26.32 -10.29 -1.39
CA ALA A 763 -26.84 -9.58 -0.23
C ALA A 763 -27.10 -10.55 0.95
N GLU A 764 -26.96 -10.07 2.19
CA GLU A 764 -26.97 -10.92 3.41
C GLU A 764 -28.28 -11.72 3.60
N ASP A 765 -29.43 -11.12 3.28
CA ASP A 765 -30.76 -11.77 3.25
C ASP A 765 -31.20 -12.18 1.82
N GLY A 766 -30.26 -12.26 0.87
CA GLY A 766 -30.53 -12.49 -0.54
C GLY A 766 -30.77 -13.95 -0.92
N PRO A 767 -31.45 -14.23 -2.06
CA PRO A 767 -31.81 -15.60 -2.47
C PRO A 767 -30.61 -16.46 -2.91
N ASN A 768 -29.43 -15.87 -3.09
CA ASN A 768 -28.19 -16.57 -3.47
C ASN A 768 -27.25 -16.82 -2.26
N VAL A 769 -27.74 -16.59 -1.03
CA VAL A 769 -27.00 -16.75 0.22
C VAL A 769 -27.60 -17.88 1.05
N LEU A 770 -26.73 -18.67 1.69
CA LEU A 770 -27.10 -19.84 2.48
C LEU A 770 -26.83 -19.57 3.97
N GLY A 771 -27.82 -19.84 4.83
CA GLY A 771 -27.76 -19.57 6.28
C GLY A 771 -26.80 -20.45 7.09
N GLY A 772 -25.93 -21.23 6.43
CA GLY A 772 -24.97 -22.14 7.07
C GLY A 772 -24.18 -22.97 6.06
N LYS A 773 -23.15 -23.69 6.53
CA LYS A 773 -22.31 -24.58 5.71
C LYS A 773 -23.19 -25.65 5.03
N PRO A 774 -23.21 -25.74 3.69
CA PRO A 774 -23.94 -26.80 3.00
C PRO A 774 -23.28 -28.16 3.21
N GLY A 775 -24.07 -29.23 3.29
CA GLY A 775 -23.55 -30.59 3.52
C GLY A 775 -22.64 -31.14 2.40
N TYR A 776 -22.71 -30.55 1.20
CA TYR A 776 -21.89 -30.92 0.04
C TYR A 776 -20.57 -30.10 -0.07
N VAL A 777 -20.23 -29.24 0.90
CA VAL A 777 -19.02 -28.40 0.84
C VAL A 777 -17.94 -28.85 1.83
N GLU A 778 -16.80 -29.28 1.32
CA GLU A 778 -15.62 -29.70 2.06
C GLU A 778 -14.72 -28.49 2.38
N TYR A 779 -14.92 -27.91 3.56
CA TYR A 779 -14.07 -26.83 4.11
C TYR A 779 -14.06 -26.82 5.64
N ASP A 780 -12.88 -26.97 6.23
CA ASP A 780 -12.68 -26.99 7.69
C ASP A 780 -11.75 -25.86 8.19
N GLY A 781 -11.32 -24.95 7.29
CA GLY A 781 -10.43 -23.82 7.57
C GLY A 781 -11.06 -22.65 8.37
N GLY A 782 -12.03 -22.94 9.25
CA GLY A 782 -12.79 -21.96 10.04
C GLY A 782 -14.15 -21.60 9.45
N TYR A 783 -14.76 -20.53 9.99
CA TYR A 783 -16.11 -20.11 9.63
C TYR A 783 -16.09 -18.89 8.69
N PRO A 784 -16.72 -18.95 7.51
CA PRO A 784 -17.15 -17.78 6.74
C PRO A 784 -18.19 -16.96 7.49
N ASP A 785 -18.30 -15.67 7.15
CA ASP A 785 -19.39 -14.82 7.63
C ASP A 785 -20.67 -15.06 6.82
N VAL A 786 -20.52 -15.36 5.52
CA VAL A 786 -21.62 -15.66 4.59
C VAL A 786 -21.27 -16.87 3.72
N TRP A 787 -22.24 -17.74 3.46
CA TRP A 787 -22.11 -18.84 2.49
C TRP A 787 -22.87 -18.49 1.21
N PHE A 788 -22.27 -18.80 0.07
CA PHE A 788 -22.83 -18.52 -1.25
C PHE A 788 -23.46 -19.77 -1.85
N GLU A 789 -24.56 -19.59 -2.58
CA GLU A 789 -25.11 -20.64 -3.41
C GLU A 789 -24.22 -20.82 -4.67
N PRO A 790 -23.76 -22.05 -4.99
CA PRO A 790 -22.82 -22.32 -6.07
C PRO A 790 -23.49 -22.26 -7.44
N LYS A 791 -23.74 -21.03 -7.92
CA LYS A 791 -24.38 -20.74 -9.22
C LYS A 791 -23.42 -20.21 -10.30
N GLU A 792 -22.22 -19.77 -9.91
CA GLU A 792 -21.26 -19.13 -10.81
C GLU A 792 -19.98 -19.95 -10.96
N VAL A 793 -19.26 -19.74 -12.06
CA VAL A 793 -17.90 -20.25 -12.29
C VAL A 793 -17.00 -19.08 -12.67
N TRP A 794 -15.82 -18.97 -12.06
CA TRP A 794 -14.88 -17.86 -12.22
C TRP A 794 -13.53 -18.38 -12.75
N GLU A 795 -12.99 -17.73 -13.78
CA GLU A 795 -11.70 -18.08 -14.36
C GLU A 795 -10.57 -17.44 -13.52
N MET A 796 -9.65 -18.30 -13.08
CA MET A 796 -8.61 -17.98 -12.10
C MET A 796 -7.22 -18.26 -12.65
N ALA A 797 -6.38 -17.23 -12.69
CA ALA A 797 -4.94 -17.39 -12.88
C ALA A 797 -4.23 -17.65 -11.54
N PHE A 798 -3.15 -18.40 -11.57
CA PHE A 798 -2.28 -18.71 -10.43
C PHE A 798 -0.81 -18.73 -10.90
N ALA A 799 0.13 -18.84 -9.95
CA ALA A 799 1.56 -18.98 -10.27
C ALA A 799 2.05 -20.43 -10.14
N ASP A 800 1.64 -21.13 -9.08
CA ASP A 800 2.03 -22.50 -8.77
C ASP A 800 0.87 -23.22 -8.04
N ILE A 801 0.88 -24.55 -8.06
CA ILE A 801 0.04 -25.38 -7.20
C ILE A 801 0.92 -25.92 -6.05
N THR A 802 0.40 -25.85 -4.82
CA THR A 802 1.16 -26.13 -3.58
C THR A 802 0.40 -27.04 -2.63
N LEU A 803 1.11 -27.89 -1.89
CA LEU A 803 0.53 -28.75 -0.85
C LEU A 803 0.06 -27.91 0.35
N SER A 804 -1.20 -28.10 0.76
CA SER A 804 -1.88 -27.34 1.80
C SER A 804 -2.22 -28.18 3.04
N PRO A 805 -2.02 -27.67 4.26
CA PRO A 805 -2.51 -28.27 5.50
C PRO A 805 -3.91 -27.75 5.91
N VAL A 806 -4.61 -26.96 5.07
CA VAL A 806 -5.91 -26.33 5.40
C VAL A 806 -6.98 -26.62 4.35
N TYR A 807 -6.59 -26.78 3.09
CA TYR A 807 -7.49 -27.10 1.98
C TYR A 807 -7.44 -28.59 1.67
N LYS A 808 -8.60 -29.18 1.37
CA LYS A 808 -8.78 -30.62 1.11
C LYS A 808 -8.79 -30.99 -0.37
N ALA A 809 -8.76 -30.01 -1.27
CA ALA A 809 -8.84 -30.21 -2.71
C ALA A 809 -7.85 -31.29 -3.20
N ALA A 810 -8.33 -32.35 -3.84
CA ALA A 810 -7.52 -33.48 -4.34
C ALA A 810 -6.68 -34.20 -3.25
N ILE A 811 -7.12 -34.21 -1.99
CA ILE A 811 -6.56 -35.09 -0.95
C ILE A 811 -6.71 -36.57 -1.37
N GLY A 812 -5.71 -37.40 -1.07
CA GLY A 812 -5.65 -38.80 -1.53
C GLY A 812 -5.26 -39.00 -3.01
N LEU A 813 -5.42 -38.00 -3.89
CA LEU A 813 -4.93 -38.08 -5.28
C LEU A 813 -3.44 -37.73 -5.41
N VAL A 814 -2.90 -36.95 -4.48
CA VAL A 814 -1.49 -36.53 -4.44
C VAL A 814 -0.83 -36.83 -3.09
N SER A 815 -1.55 -36.64 -1.99
CA SER A 815 -1.07 -36.94 -0.65
C SER A 815 -2.24 -37.31 0.27
N ASP A 816 -2.08 -38.36 1.06
CA ASP A 816 -3.13 -38.88 1.95
C ASP A 816 -3.52 -37.90 3.07
N GLU A 817 -2.58 -37.06 3.51
CA GLU A 817 -2.77 -36.09 4.60
C GLU A 817 -3.09 -34.66 4.15
N ARG A 818 -2.89 -34.32 2.87
CA ARG A 818 -2.84 -32.93 2.40
C ARG A 818 -3.46 -32.74 1.02
N GLY A 819 -4.39 -31.80 0.91
CA GLY A 819 -4.89 -31.31 -0.37
C GLY A 819 -3.98 -30.26 -1.02
N LEU A 820 -4.43 -29.72 -2.14
CA LEU A 820 -3.76 -28.74 -2.97
C LEU A 820 -4.33 -27.32 -2.78
N SER A 821 -3.51 -26.31 -3.06
CA SER A 821 -3.92 -24.89 -3.03
C SER A 821 -3.07 -24.04 -3.97
N LEU A 822 -3.64 -22.94 -4.47
CA LEU A 822 -3.03 -22.08 -5.49
C LEU A 822 -2.13 -20.99 -4.87
N ARG A 823 -0.91 -20.82 -5.39
CA ARG A 823 -0.01 -19.70 -5.09
C ARG A 823 -0.45 -18.48 -5.92
N PHE A 824 -0.69 -17.35 -5.24
CA PHE A 824 -1.11 -16.06 -5.83
C PHE A 824 -2.35 -16.12 -6.76
N PRO A 825 -3.51 -16.66 -6.32
CA PRO A 825 -4.72 -16.70 -7.13
C PRO A 825 -5.22 -15.29 -7.50
N ARG A 826 -5.64 -15.14 -8.76
CA ARG A 826 -6.18 -13.90 -9.33
C ARG A 826 -7.40 -14.19 -10.18
N PHE A 827 -8.50 -13.50 -9.90
CA PHE A 827 -9.67 -13.46 -10.77
C PHE A 827 -9.30 -12.82 -12.10
N LEU A 828 -9.66 -13.46 -13.22
CA LEU A 828 -9.58 -12.89 -14.57
C LEU A 828 -10.94 -12.37 -15.03
N LYS A 829 -11.95 -13.26 -15.04
CA LYS A 829 -13.33 -12.98 -15.47
C LYS A 829 -14.29 -13.99 -14.86
N LYS A 830 -15.58 -13.67 -14.87
CA LYS A 830 -16.65 -14.65 -14.70
C LYS A 830 -16.80 -15.47 -15.99
N ARG A 831 -17.21 -16.72 -15.87
CA ARG A 831 -17.56 -17.62 -16.98
C ARG A 831 -19.07 -17.83 -17.00
N ASP A 832 -19.79 -16.87 -17.58
CA ASP A 832 -21.23 -17.02 -17.87
C ASP A 832 -21.49 -18.08 -18.97
N ASP A 833 -20.44 -18.55 -19.64
CA ASP A 833 -20.42 -19.64 -20.62
C ASP A 833 -20.29 -21.05 -20.02
N LYS A 834 -20.12 -21.17 -18.70
CA LYS A 834 -19.94 -22.47 -18.00
C LYS A 834 -20.93 -22.68 -16.86
N SER A 835 -21.46 -23.90 -16.79
CA SER A 835 -22.22 -24.40 -15.65
C SER A 835 -21.31 -24.88 -14.51
N MET A 836 -21.90 -25.05 -13.33
CA MET A 836 -21.26 -25.66 -12.15
C MET A 836 -20.67 -27.06 -12.44
N GLU A 837 -21.24 -27.80 -13.40
CA GLU A 837 -20.75 -29.14 -13.77
C GLU A 837 -19.47 -29.08 -14.63
N GLU A 838 -19.22 -27.97 -15.33
CA GLU A 838 -18.08 -27.74 -16.24
C GLU A 838 -16.92 -26.97 -15.56
N ALA A 839 -17.01 -26.76 -14.25
CA ALA A 839 -15.93 -26.27 -13.41
C ALA A 839 -14.75 -27.26 -13.35
N SER A 840 -13.55 -26.77 -13.01
CA SER A 840 -12.37 -27.63 -12.88
C SER A 840 -12.53 -28.66 -11.76
N THR A 841 -12.03 -29.88 -12.01
CA THR A 841 -12.09 -30.99 -11.06
C THR A 841 -10.84 -31.12 -10.19
N ASN A 842 -10.95 -31.90 -9.12
CA ASN A 842 -9.84 -32.38 -8.29
C ASN A 842 -8.80 -33.20 -9.09
N GLU A 843 -9.20 -34.06 -10.04
CA GLU A 843 -8.26 -34.79 -10.91
C GLU A 843 -7.51 -33.84 -11.85
N PHE A 844 -8.19 -32.84 -12.41
CA PHE A 844 -7.54 -31.83 -13.26
C PHE A 844 -6.52 -31.00 -12.47
N LEU A 845 -6.87 -30.60 -11.24
CA LEU A 845 -5.96 -29.93 -10.32
C LEU A 845 -4.74 -30.79 -9.95
N ALA A 846 -4.96 -32.09 -9.68
CA ALA A 846 -3.88 -33.05 -9.44
C ALA A 846 -3.00 -33.29 -10.69
N GLY A 847 -3.60 -33.32 -11.88
CA GLY A 847 -2.89 -33.46 -13.15
C GLY A 847 -2.00 -32.26 -13.48
N LEU A 848 -2.48 -31.03 -13.22
CA LEU A 848 -1.66 -29.83 -13.32
C LEU A 848 -0.49 -29.84 -12.31
N TRP A 849 -0.73 -30.30 -11.07
CA TRP A 849 0.34 -30.43 -10.08
C TRP A 849 1.40 -31.48 -10.48
N ARG A 850 0.99 -32.64 -11.01
CA ARG A 850 1.92 -33.65 -11.54
C ARG A 850 2.78 -33.10 -12.68
N LYS A 851 2.17 -32.38 -13.64
CA LYS A 851 2.89 -31.64 -14.70
C LYS A 851 3.86 -30.56 -14.18
N GLN A 852 3.67 -30.07 -12.95
CA GLN A 852 4.58 -29.13 -12.29
C GLN A 852 5.76 -29.84 -11.60
N GLU A 853 5.63 -31.10 -11.19
CA GLU A 853 6.74 -31.89 -10.64
C GLU A 853 7.52 -32.67 -11.72
N GLU A 854 6.83 -33.15 -12.76
CA GLU A 854 7.39 -33.91 -13.88
C GLU A 854 8.49 -33.11 -14.61
N LYS A 855 9.68 -33.71 -14.70
CA LYS A 855 10.81 -33.13 -15.43
C LYS A 855 10.59 -33.31 -16.93
N ALA A 856 10.91 -32.28 -17.72
CA ALA A 856 11.34 -32.53 -19.08
C ALA A 856 12.57 -33.48 -19.04
N PRO A 857 12.57 -34.59 -19.77
CA PRO A 857 13.70 -35.52 -19.74
C PRO A 857 14.94 -34.81 -20.29
N GLN A 858 16.04 -34.85 -19.53
CA GLN A 858 17.33 -34.40 -20.03
C GLN A 858 17.70 -35.27 -21.23
N GLN A 859 17.91 -34.65 -22.39
CA GLN A 859 18.69 -35.28 -23.45
C GLN A 859 20.12 -35.43 -22.92
N GLN A 860 20.43 -36.61 -22.39
CA GLN A 860 21.80 -37.02 -22.16
C GLN A 860 22.48 -37.03 -23.53
N SER A 861 23.54 -36.23 -23.68
CA SER A 861 24.34 -36.25 -24.90
C SER A 861 25.04 -37.60 -24.97
N GLU A 862 24.59 -38.48 -25.87
CA GLU A 862 25.26 -39.74 -26.18
C GLU A 862 26.64 -39.44 -26.79
N LYS A 863 27.65 -39.38 -25.91
CA LYS A 863 29.06 -39.42 -26.25
C LYS A 863 29.65 -40.72 -25.72
N GLN A 864 29.43 -41.79 -26.48
CA GLN A 864 30.23 -43.01 -26.41
C GLN A 864 30.79 -43.32 -27.81
N GLU A 865 32.04 -43.77 -27.82
CA GLU A 865 32.61 -44.70 -28.81
C GLU A 865 32.61 -44.26 -30.29
N VAL A 866 33.42 -43.25 -30.60
CA VAL A 866 34.25 -43.22 -31.83
C VAL A 866 35.64 -42.64 -31.51
N GLU A 867 36.51 -43.45 -30.92
CA GLU A 867 37.97 -43.25 -30.86
C GLU A 867 38.64 -44.62 -31.05
N ASP A 868 38.74 -45.07 -32.31
CA ASP A 868 39.70 -46.07 -32.85
C ASP A 868 39.36 -46.39 -34.32
N GLU A 869 39.81 -45.56 -35.27
CA GLU A 869 40.15 -45.93 -36.67
C GLU A 869 40.77 -44.72 -37.43
N ASP A 870 41.95 -44.94 -38.04
CA ASP A 870 42.65 -44.21 -39.12
C ASP A 870 42.79 -42.66 -39.13
N GLU A 871 43.89 -42.12 -38.57
CA GLU A 871 45.13 -41.70 -39.32
C GLU A 871 46.27 -41.22 -38.38
#